data_AF-A0A0X1RW67-F1
#
_entry.id   AF-A0A0X1RW67-F1
#
_cell.length_a   1.000
_cell.length_b   1.000
_cell.length_c   1.000
_cell.angle_alpha   90.00
_cell.angle_beta   90.00
_cell.angle_gamma   90.00
#
_symmetry.space_group_name_H-M   'P 1'
#
loop_
_entity.id
_entity.type
_entity.pdbx_description
1 polymer ?
#
loop_
_entity_poly.entity_id
_entity_poly.type
_entity_poly.pdbx_seq_one_letter_code
_entity_poly.pdbx_strand_id
1 'polypeptide(L)'
;MFILEQNKNTFHITLEELSQGAYQYILLKNRECVITIPITSLQVTIEERYFEQWFEQYGTTDAILTIAYLYPLEDEEQALRKDRVVEVDGELFEQRYRLFKPHRMQLELKDLHTFQLNGHTIDPHFTKEGYLVFSFDANKRATDYYAARKLTKIHPTKDYLHLQAQLSVRNLPLTSIELELQSRNTGESSFVGVEAKLVKMQKKKSGYVYHYELNVKAQESIRTLLKIVNAQFDEDVWDLWWVLRQKDVQDVARVRCGMPRIIVEQLMKGQINIADSQYVHNFVPYLTVKGRNLSFFYNQYTKEEFEMYQKVLKKGRVKKANERPIWIVGERPYKAQDNGLRFFEYLRTQHPEIDAYYIIREDSPERVNVEPYGNLLDYRSKEHFDLLVKADYICGTHHPDFLYPNRSKEFMKCIRAKQIFLQHGVLGVKNISGFYSKKMKDFQTDLFITSSEREKDIVVRDLNYEEYEVAVTGLPRFSRLFTDDIEVKKQVLIIPTWRDWLTTNDKFLKSEYLERYTELLHNDRLLALKNQGVELLFCLHPNMQQFVDYFDIPEEITVIRQGDRLVQDLLKESALLITDYSSVAFDFSFLHKPVIYYQFDRDHFLGKYPSHLDIDATLPGFITDDGEEVVNETLRSYEANFQMSDHYKELANQFIANRDVYSNDRIFEAIQKMPKKKPIYDTLKHHQVYDASMRKFRKSKKYFSAMRKMYKVMSKTLKKDPKLILFESGVGKQISDSPKNIYDELVKRNSDYRYIWVYNGKDEFKKSHTKVIKRLSPEYFYYLAKAKFWINNQNFPSYLKKNSKQTYIQTWHGTPLKKMQNDVEDFKGKDPGYLARVNQAVKQWDYLISPSPYATKAFRSAFQFKKEVLEVGYPRNDIFYHPEEQKQYIEQVRLKYNIPKDKKVLLYAPTFRDDDLDENGKHIFNMQLDLQKLYEQFGDEYVILMRTHVIVGNRLPIPLEYRHFVINVSRYHDIQHLYLIADVCMTDYSSVMFDFAHTRRPLLFFTYDFDHYKENLRGFYMDFEKEAPGPLLRNTDDLVDALSNIEEMTKTYAEKYAAFHEKYCGLEDGHAAEKIVDSFFPDARK
;
A
#
# COMPACT_ATOMS: atom_id res chain seq x y z
N MET A 1 -18.25 -16.61 34.25
CA MET A 1 -17.33 -15.72 34.98
C MET A 1 -16.05 -16.48 35.21
N PHE A 2 -14.93 -15.76 35.18
CA PHE A 2 -13.60 -16.34 35.32
C PHE A 2 -12.87 -15.50 36.37
N ILE A 3 -12.64 -16.07 37.54
CA ILE A 3 -11.87 -15.39 38.60
C ILE A 3 -10.46 -15.97 38.54
N LEU A 4 -9.47 -15.09 38.37
CA LEU A 4 -8.06 -15.43 38.45
C LEU A 4 -7.49 -14.81 39.72
N GLU A 5 -7.13 -15.66 40.66
CA GLU A 5 -6.53 -15.27 41.93
C GLU A 5 -5.15 -15.93 42.03
N GLN A 6 -4.11 -15.12 42.23
CA GLN A 6 -2.78 -15.66 42.49
C GLN A 6 -2.60 -15.80 44.00
N ASN A 7 -2.16 -16.98 44.45
CA ASN A 7 -1.79 -17.23 45.82
C ASN A 7 -0.35 -17.74 45.86
N LYS A 8 0.59 -16.88 46.28
CA LYS A 8 2.04 -17.13 46.15
C LYS A 8 2.40 -17.47 44.69
N ASN A 9 2.78 -18.73 44.42
CA ASN A 9 3.26 -19.21 43.14
C ASN A 9 2.21 -20.03 42.37
N THR A 10 0.97 -20.13 42.88
CA THR A 10 -0.11 -20.86 42.23
C THR A 10 -1.21 -19.93 41.76
N PHE A 11 -1.91 -20.33 40.69
CA PHE A 11 -3.01 -19.55 40.12
C PHE A 11 -4.32 -20.33 40.23
N HIS A 12 -5.25 -19.78 41.00
CA HIS A 12 -6.59 -20.32 41.14
C HIS A 12 -7.50 -19.70 40.08
N ILE A 13 -8.10 -20.57 39.28
CA ILE A 13 -9.00 -20.25 38.19
C ILE A 13 -10.37 -20.81 38.56
N THR A 14 -11.32 -19.93 38.84
CA THR A 14 -12.71 -20.33 39.09
C THR A 14 -13.56 -20.13 37.84
N LEU A 15 -14.19 -21.21 37.38
CA LEU A 15 -15.15 -21.26 36.28
C LEU A 15 -16.57 -21.25 36.86
N GLU A 16 -17.48 -20.46 36.29
CA GLU A 16 -18.88 -20.38 36.77
C GLU A 16 -19.72 -21.61 36.42
N GLU A 17 -19.53 -22.19 35.23
CA GLU A 17 -20.26 -23.36 34.75
C GLU A 17 -19.33 -24.20 33.85
N LEU A 18 -19.34 -25.52 34.05
CA LEU A 18 -18.79 -26.47 33.09
C LEU A 18 -19.84 -26.65 31.99
N SER A 19 -19.45 -26.42 30.74
CA SER A 19 -20.33 -26.72 29.59
C SER A 19 -20.59 -28.23 29.57
N GLN A 20 -21.85 -28.65 29.69
CA GLN A 20 -22.23 -30.06 29.55
C GLN A 20 -21.71 -30.61 28.21
N GLY A 21 -20.95 -31.70 28.28
CA GLY A 21 -20.46 -32.42 27.09
C GLY A 21 -19.19 -31.89 26.42
N ALA A 22 -18.33 -31.14 27.12
CA ALA A 22 -17.01 -30.78 26.60
C ALA A 22 -15.90 -30.86 27.67
N TYR A 23 -14.83 -31.64 27.44
CA TYR A 23 -13.63 -31.53 28.28
C TYR A 23 -13.01 -30.15 28.07
N GLN A 24 -12.63 -29.51 29.17
CA GLN A 24 -11.95 -28.23 29.13
C GLN A 24 -10.50 -28.46 29.56
N TYR A 25 -9.54 -27.91 28.82
CA TYR A 25 -8.14 -27.90 29.24
C TYR A 25 -7.66 -26.47 29.35
N ILE A 26 -6.84 -26.22 30.34
CA ILE A 26 -5.98 -25.05 30.35
C ILE A 26 -4.70 -25.43 29.62
N LEU A 27 -4.31 -24.65 28.63
CA LEU A 27 -3.07 -24.81 27.89
C LEU A 27 -2.14 -23.66 28.24
N LEU A 28 -0.93 -23.97 28.69
CA LEU A 28 0.19 -23.05 28.52
C LEU A 28 0.72 -23.28 27.11
N LYS A 29 0.72 -22.24 26.25
CA LYS A 29 1.06 -22.40 24.83
C LYS A 29 1.93 -21.27 24.29
N ASN A 30 2.86 -21.62 23.43
CA ASN A 30 3.54 -20.74 22.47
C ASN A 30 3.48 -21.41 21.08
N ARG A 31 3.78 -20.70 19.99
CA ARG A 31 3.53 -21.08 18.57
C ARG A 31 3.59 -22.60 18.28
N GLU A 32 4.63 -23.29 18.76
CA GLU A 32 4.90 -24.72 18.51
C GLU A 32 4.84 -25.60 19.77
N CYS A 33 4.65 -25.03 20.96
CA CYS A 33 4.84 -25.70 22.26
C CYS A 33 3.57 -25.63 23.12
N VAL A 34 3.19 -26.74 23.79
CA VAL A 34 1.97 -26.82 24.60
C VAL A 34 2.20 -27.67 25.86
N ILE A 35 1.78 -27.15 27.02
CA ILE A 35 1.54 -27.93 28.24
C ILE A 35 0.06 -27.91 28.55
N THR A 36 -0.49 -29.10 28.76
CA THR A 36 -1.91 -29.32 29.00
C THR A 36 -2.16 -29.54 30.49
N ILE A 37 -3.00 -28.69 31.07
CA ILE A 37 -3.44 -28.73 32.46
C ILE A 37 -4.92 -29.19 32.47
N PRO A 38 -5.22 -30.35 33.09
CA PRO A 38 -6.57 -30.89 33.12
C PRO A 38 -7.48 -30.04 34.02
N ILE A 39 -8.73 -29.82 33.59
CA ILE A 39 -9.78 -29.20 34.41
C ILE A 39 -10.61 -30.31 35.04
N THR A 40 -10.34 -30.62 36.31
CA THR A 40 -11.04 -31.68 37.05
C THR A 40 -12.20 -31.16 37.91
N SER A 41 -12.33 -29.84 38.06
CA SER A 41 -13.41 -29.21 38.83
C SER A 41 -13.68 -27.76 38.35
N LEU A 42 -14.73 -27.13 38.88
CA LEU A 42 -15.02 -25.70 38.64
C LEU A 42 -13.91 -24.77 39.14
N GLN A 43 -13.02 -25.26 40.01
CA GLN A 43 -11.80 -24.56 40.41
C GLN A 43 -10.58 -25.32 39.93
N VAL A 44 -9.76 -24.66 39.11
CA VAL A 44 -8.52 -25.20 38.57
C VAL A 44 -7.37 -24.45 39.21
N THR A 45 -6.39 -25.19 39.72
CA THR A 45 -5.16 -24.60 40.24
C THR A 45 -4.03 -24.91 39.28
N ILE A 46 -3.39 -23.87 38.75
CA ILE A 46 -2.11 -24.01 38.07
C ILE A 46 -1.04 -24.06 39.16
N GLU A 47 -0.52 -25.26 39.39
CA GLU A 47 0.55 -25.54 40.35
C GLU A 47 1.93 -25.22 39.77
N GLU A 48 2.91 -25.02 40.66
CA GLU A 48 4.31 -24.74 40.32
C GLU A 48 4.89 -25.74 39.32
N ARG A 49 4.57 -27.04 39.49
CA ARG A 49 5.05 -28.14 38.64
C ARG A 49 4.84 -27.93 37.14
N TYR A 50 3.77 -27.22 36.73
CA TYR A 50 3.49 -26.97 35.32
C TYR A 50 4.41 -25.89 34.74
N PHE A 51 4.84 -24.95 35.57
CA PHE A 51 5.84 -23.96 35.20
C PHE A 51 7.25 -24.56 35.20
N GLU A 52 7.54 -25.47 36.14
CA GLU A 52 8.79 -26.25 36.13
C GLU A 52 8.90 -27.08 34.86
N GLN A 53 7.84 -27.82 34.50
CA GLN A 53 7.77 -28.59 33.27
C GLN A 53 7.94 -27.70 32.03
N TRP A 54 7.30 -26.52 32.02
CA TRP A 54 7.45 -25.57 30.91
C TRP A 54 8.90 -25.14 30.74
N PHE A 55 9.54 -24.79 31.85
CA PHE A 55 10.92 -24.34 31.87
C PHE A 55 11.89 -25.45 31.46
N GLU A 56 11.75 -26.67 31.99
CA GLU A 56 12.59 -27.82 31.62
C GLU A 56 12.50 -28.14 30.12
N GLN A 57 11.30 -28.04 29.55
CA GLN A 57 11.05 -28.46 28.18
C GLN A 57 11.32 -27.34 27.15
N TYR A 58 11.08 -26.08 27.50
CA TYR A 58 11.07 -24.96 26.56
C TYR A 58 11.89 -23.74 27.01
N GLY A 59 12.65 -23.87 28.11
CA GLY A 59 13.52 -22.82 28.64
C GLY A 59 12.76 -21.58 29.08
N THR A 60 13.34 -20.41 28.82
CA THR A 60 12.80 -19.09 29.23
C THR A 60 11.75 -18.51 28.26
N THR A 61 11.11 -19.35 27.46
CA THR A 61 10.13 -18.88 26.46
C THR A 61 8.79 -18.50 27.11
N ASP A 62 8.18 -17.42 26.62
CA ASP A 62 6.86 -16.96 27.11
C ASP A 62 5.78 -18.03 26.91
N ALA A 63 4.95 -18.24 27.95
CA ALA A 63 3.80 -19.13 27.91
C ALA A 63 2.49 -18.34 27.91
N ILE A 64 1.62 -18.54 26.91
CA ILE A 64 0.30 -17.92 26.85
C ILE A 64 -0.73 -18.85 27.47
N LEU A 65 -1.48 -18.36 28.47
CA LEU A 65 -2.60 -19.10 29.03
C LEU A 65 -3.78 -19.11 28.04
N THR A 66 -4.14 -20.30 27.56
CA THR A 66 -5.23 -20.56 26.63
C THR A 66 -6.19 -21.60 27.22
N ILE A 67 -7.47 -21.56 26.86
CA ILE A 67 -8.42 -22.61 27.23
C ILE A 67 -8.86 -23.32 25.94
N ALA A 68 -8.73 -24.64 25.91
CA ALA A 68 -9.23 -25.48 24.82
C ALA A 68 -10.52 -26.19 25.26
N TYR A 69 -11.45 -26.31 24.31
CA TYR A 69 -12.68 -27.08 24.48
C TYR A 69 -12.61 -28.30 23.57
N LEU A 70 -12.81 -29.48 24.14
CA LEU A 70 -12.93 -30.73 23.42
C LEU A 70 -14.41 -31.05 23.23
N TYR A 71 -14.80 -31.27 21.98
CA TYR A 71 -16.14 -31.73 21.65
C TYR A 71 -16.07 -33.21 21.25
N PRO A 72 -16.93 -34.09 21.80
CA PRO A 72 -16.95 -35.50 21.42
C PRO A 72 -17.13 -35.61 19.90
N LEU A 73 -16.30 -36.40 19.24
CA LEU A 73 -16.50 -36.77 17.84
C LEU A 73 -17.40 -38.01 17.83
N GLU A 74 -18.60 -37.88 17.28
CA GLU A 74 -19.50 -39.03 17.08
C GLU A 74 -19.03 -39.93 15.91
N ASP A 75 -18.19 -39.40 15.00
CA ASP A 75 -17.60 -40.12 13.87
C ASP A 75 -16.29 -39.46 13.39
N GLU A 76 -15.27 -40.24 13.00
CA GLU A 76 -13.97 -39.73 12.50
C GLU A 76 -14.12 -38.91 11.20
N GLU A 77 -15.13 -39.20 10.37
CA GLU A 77 -15.39 -38.48 9.11
C GLU A 77 -15.94 -37.05 9.31
N GLN A 78 -16.46 -36.70 10.49
CA GLN A 78 -16.93 -35.33 10.77
C GLN A 78 -15.80 -34.34 11.11
N ALA A 79 -14.56 -34.81 11.30
CA ALA A 79 -13.44 -33.95 11.63
C ALA A 79 -13.01 -33.12 10.41
N LEU A 80 -13.56 -31.90 10.29
CA LEU A 80 -13.21 -30.89 9.26
C LEU A 80 -11.69 -30.58 9.15
N ARG A 81 -10.87 -31.00 10.13
CA ARG A 81 -9.44 -30.72 10.27
C ARG A 81 -8.73 -31.78 11.14
N LYS A 82 -7.96 -32.69 10.52
CA LYS A 82 -7.19 -33.73 11.23
C LYS A 82 -6.18 -33.17 12.25
N ASP A 83 -5.67 -31.96 12.05
CA ASP A 83 -4.75 -31.25 12.97
C ASP A 83 -5.41 -30.83 14.30
N ARG A 84 -6.71 -31.07 14.47
CA ARG A 84 -7.48 -30.69 15.65
C ARG A 84 -8.11 -31.87 16.37
N VAL A 85 -7.82 -33.09 15.97
CA VAL A 85 -8.30 -34.28 16.67
C VAL A 85 -7.30 -34.61 17.78
N VAL A 86 -7.80 -34.80 18.99
CA VAL A 86 -7.01 -35.26 20.13
C VAL A 86 -7.70 -36.44 20.78
N GLU A 87 -6.92 -37.45 21.11
CA GLU A 87 -7.37 -38.62 21.86
C GLU A 87 -7.20 -38.35 23.36
N VAL A 88 -8.26 -38.56 24.12
CA VAL A 88 -8.25 -38.47 25.58
C VAL A 88 -8.93 -39.72 26.12
N ASP A 89 -8.21 -40.49 26.93
CA ASP A 89 -8.70 -41.72 27.57
C ASP A 89 -9.35 -42.73 26.60
N GLY A 90 -8.86 -42.78 25.35
CA GLY A 90 -9.34 -43.71 24.30
C GLY A 90 -10.53 -43.21 23.48
N GLU A 91 -11.04 -41.99 23.76
CA GLU A 91 -12.08 -41.34 22.97
C GLU A 91 -11.50 -40.17 22.16
N LEU A 92 -12.00 -39.99 20.92
CA LEU A 92 -11.57 -38.92 20.03
C LEU A 92 -12.41 -37.66 20.23
N PHE A 93 -11.72 -36.52 20.32
CA PHE A 93 -12.35 -35.23 20.47
C PHE A 93 -11.85 -34.23 19.44
N GLU A 94 -12.75 -33.36 18.96
CA GLU A 94 -12.35 -32.18 18.21
C GLU A 94 -11.91 -31.08 19.18
N GLN A 95 -10.62 -30.76 19.17
CA GLN A 95 -10.02 -29.65 19.88
C GLN A 95 -10.33 -28.32 19.18
N ARG A 96 -11.28 -27.58 19.75
CA ARG A 96 -11.60 -26.22 19.28
C ARG A 96 -11.01 -25.17 20.22
N TYR A 97 -10.15 -24.34 19.65
CA TYR A 97 -9.67 -23.13 20.30
C TYR A 97 -10.70 -22.01 20.09
N ARG A 98 -11.51 -21.72 21.11
CA ARG A 98 -12.27 -20.47 21.08
C ARG A 98 -11.31 -19.33 21.42
N LEU A 99 -11.01 -18.48 20.45
CA LEU A 99 -10.26 -17.25 20.68
C LEU A 99 -10.86 -16.48 21.86
N PHE A 100 -10.05 -16.29 22.90
CA PHE A 100 -10.33 -15.46 24.07
C PHE A 100 -10.69 -14.05 23.61
N LYS A 101 -11.97 -13.77 23.38
CA LYS A 101 -12.48 -12.42 23.31
C LYS A 101 -13.00 -12.10 24.70
N PRO A 102 -12.31 -11.24 25.49
CA PRO A 102 -12.72 -10.84 26.85
C PRO A 102 -14.14 -10.29 26.95
N HIS A 103 -14.83 -10.15 25.81
CA HIS A 103 -16.06 -9.41 25.68
C HIS A 103 -17.32 -10.03 26.32
N ARG A 104 -17.21 -11.26 26.83
CA ARG A 104 -18.29 -12.05 27.42
C ARG A 104 -17.98 -12.54 28.85
N MET A 105 -16.84 -12.15 29.43
CA MET A 105 -16.42 -12.63 30.75
C MET A 105 -16.19 -11.46 31.71
N GLN A 106 -16.66 -11.59 32.95
CA GLN A 106 -16.20 -10.75 34.06
C GLN A 106 -14.90 -11.37 34.57
N LEU A 107 -13.79 -10.64 34.38
CA LEU A 107 -12.48 -10.95 34.96
C LEU A 107 -12.29 -10.08 36.21
N GLU A 108 -12.04 -10.73 37.34
CA GLU A 108 -11.59 -10.09 38.57
C GLU A 108 -10.17 -10.58 38.84
N LEU A 109 -9.23 -9.64 38.97
CA LEU A 109 -7.81 -9.90 39.21
C LEU A 109 -7.51 -9.58 40.66
N LYS A 110 -6.95 -10.55 41.39
CA LYS A 110 -6.46 -10.37 42.76
C LYS A 110 -4.99 -10.76 42.84
N ASP A 111 -4.18 -9.83 43.34
CA ASP A 111 -2.80 -10.05 43.80
C ASP A 111 -1.83 -10.64 42.77
N LEU A 112 -1.91 -10.21 41.50
CA LEU A 112 -1.00 -10.64 40.44
C LEU A 112 0.42 -10.05 40.67
N HIS A 113 1.40 -10.88 41.05
CA HIS A 113 2.77 -10.49 41.35
C HIS A 113 3.81 -11.43 40.74
N THR A 114 5.02 -10.91 40.53
CA THR A 114 6.17 -11.69 40.10
C THR A 114 6.62 -12.61 41.24
N PHE A 115 6.99 -13.86 40.92
CA PHE A 115 7.45 -14.83 41.91
C PHE A 115 8.69 -15.59 41.43
N GLN A 116 9.37 -16.26 42.37
CA GLN A 116 10.60 -17.01 42.10
C GLN A 116 10.30 -18.51 42.17
N LEU A 117 10.80 -19.27 41.20
CA LEU A 117 10.70 -20.72 41.14
C LEU A 117 12.03 -21.30 40.63
N ASN A 118 12.69 -22.14 41.41
CA ASN A 118 13.98 -22.79 41.07
C ASN A 118 15.09 -21.85 40.56
N GLY A 119 15.17 -20.62 41.10
CA GLY A 119 16.16 -19.62 40.69
C GLY A 119 15.77 -18.82 39.45
N HIS A 120 14.59 -19.09 38.87
CA HIS A 120 14.01 -18.39 37.75
C HIS A 120 12.87 -17.47 38.20
N THR A 121 12.76 -16.33 37.53
CA THR A 121 11.72 -15.32 37.78
C THR A 121 10.55 -15.59 36.85
N ILE A 122 9.35 -15.81 37.39
CA ILE A 122 8.13 -15.98 36.59
C ILE A 122 7.23 -14.78 36.77
N ASP A 123 6.86 -14.18 35.64
CA ASP A 123 6.09 -12.96 35.61
C ASP A 123 4.75 -13.09 34.84
N PRO A 124 3.62 -13.12 35.56
CA PRO A 124 2.29 -13.08 34.95
C PRO A 124 1.91 -11.65 34.51
N HIS A 125 1.62 -11.46 33.22
CA HIS A 125 1.21 -10.17 32.67
C HIS A 125 0.18 -10.30 31.52
N PHE A 126 -0.40 -9.18 31.08
CA PHE A 126 -1.35 -9.17 29.96
C PHE A 126 -0.76 -8.49 28.73
N THR A 127 -0.89 -9.13 27.56
CA THR A 127 -0.52 -8.55 26.26
C THR A 127 -1.45 -7.41 25.83
N LYS A 128 -1.06 -6.66 24.79
CA LYS A 128 -1.90 -5.61 24.17
C LYS A 128 -3.22 -6.14 23.62
N GLU A 129 -3.25 -7.40 23.24
CA GLU A 129 -4.42 -8.12 22.73
C GLU A 129 -5.30 -8.66 23.87
N GLY A 130 -4.77 -8.70 25.10
CA GLY A 130 -5.48 -9.07 26.32
C GLY A 130 -5.30 -10.53 26.75
N TYR A 131 -4.31 -11.24 26.21
CA TYR A 131 -3.94 -12.59 26.64
C TYR A 131 -3.10 -12.54 27.92
N LEU A 132 -3.35 -13.44 28.87
CA LEU A 132 -2.47 -13.65 30.02
C LEU A 132 -1.25 -14.45 29.57
N VAL A 133 -0.06 -13.94 29.90
CA VAL A 133 1.23 -14.51 29.54
C VAL A 133 2.06 -14.64 30.80
N PHE A 134 2.78 -15.77 30.93
CA PHE A 134 3.81 -15.98 31.92
C PHE A 134 5.16 -15.84 31.21
N SER A 135 5.91 -14.81 31.59
CA SER A 135 7.26 -14.57 31.10
C SER A 135 8.27 -15.14 32.08
N PHE A 136 9.21 -15.91 31.56
CA PHE A 136 10.26 -16.55 32.35
C PHE A 136 11.57 -15.77 32.17
N ASP A 137 12.15 -15.29 33.26
CA ASP A 137 13.36 -14.45 33.31
C ASP A 137 13.33 -13.22 32.40
N ALA A 138 12.13 -12.77 32.03
CA ALA A 138 11.91 -11.63 31.16
C ALA A 138 11.16 -10.52 31.90
N ASN A 139 11.58 -9.28 31.65
CA ASN A 139 10.98 -8.12 32.30
C ASN A 139 9.60 -7.78 31.69
N LYS A 140 8.68 -7.31 32.54
CA LYS A 140 7.38 -6.76 32.13
C LYS A 140 7.57 -5.67 31.09
N ARG A 141 7.10 -5.87 29.87
CA ARG A 141 7.04 -4.77 28.90
C ARG A 141 6.01 -3.74 29.35
N ALA A 142 6.47 -2.68 29.99
CA ALA A 142 5.62 -1.59 30.47
C ALA A 142 4.72 -0.98 29.37
N THR A 143 5.11 -1.09 28.09
CA THR A 143 4.29 -0.64 26.95
C THR A 143 3.01 -1.45 26.70
N ASP A 144 2.88 -2.65 27.26
CA ASP A 144 1.70 -3.51 27.06
C ASP A 144 0.48 -3.01 27.86
N TYR A 145 0.76 -2.32 28.96
CA TYR A 145 -0.24 -1.66 29.78
C TYR A 145 -0.59 -0.24 29.31
N TYR A 146 0.10 0.31 28.31
CA TYR A 146 -0.28 1.58 27.72
C TYR A 146 -1.50 1.43 26.80
N ALA A 147 -2.55 2.22 27.01
CA ALA A 147 -3.77 2.15 26.21
C ALA A 147 -3.85 3.25 25.13
N ALA A 148 -3.69 4.51 25.53
CA ALA A 148 -3.86 5.65 24.64
C ALA A 148 -3.28 6.94 25.22
N ARG A 149 -2.97 7.89 24.35
CA ARG A 149 -2.58 9.26 24.67
C ARG A 149 -3.31 10.25 23.78
N LYS A 150 -3.50 11.45 24.29
CA LYS A 150 -4.11 12.53 23.55
C LYS A 150 -3.72 13.89 24.11
N LEU A 151 -3.05 14.71 23.31
CA LEU A 151 -2.83 16.11 23.67
C LEU A 151 -4.12 16.93 23.56
N THR A 152 -4.48 17.62 24.64
CA THR A 152 -5.67 18.49 24.74
C THR A 152 -5.32 19.97 24.75
N LYS A 153 -4.09 20.33 25.13
CA LYS A 153 -3.56 21.70 25.02
C LYS A 153 -2.06 21.67 24.75
N ILE A 154 -1.62 22.53 23.86
CA ILE A 154 -0.20 22.82 23.59
C ILE A 154 -0.10 24.34 23.54
N HIS A 155 0.60 24.93 24.51
CA HIS A 155 0.73 26.38 24.61
C HIS A 155 2.17 26.74 24.98
N PRO A 156 3.06 26.90 23.99
CA PRO A 156 4.36 27.52 24.21
C PRO A 156 4.15 29.00 24.56
N THR A 157 4.82 29.46 25.62
CA THR A 157 4.94 30.88 25.96
C THR A 157 6.34 31.35 25.59
N LYS A 158 6.69 32.61 25.92
CA LYS A 158 8.04 33.12 25.69
C LYS A 158 9.11 32.31 26.41
N ASP A 159 8.81 31.84 27.62
CA ASP A 159 9.81 31.26 28.53
C ASP A 159 9.56 29.81 28.93
N TYR A 160 8.36 29.26 28.69
CA TYR A 160 8.01 27.91 29.13
C TYR A 160 6.98 27.23 28.21
N LEU A 161 6.86 25.90 28.35
CA LEU A 161 5.87 25.10 27.64
C LEU A 161 4.74 24.67 28.57
N HIS A 162 3.49 25.04 28.27
CA HIS A 162 2.30 24.48 28.94
C HIS A 162 1.68 23.37 28.11
N LEU A 163 1.68 22.14 28.63
CA LEU A 163 0.98 21.00 28.02
C LEU A 163 -0.18 20.53 28.90
N GLN A 164 -1.28 20.17 28.25
CA GLN A 164 -2.31 19.32 28.84
C GLN A 164 -2.54 18.09 27.98
N ALA A 165 -2.63 16.93 28.63
CA ALA A 165 -2.83 15.66 27.96
C ALA A 165 -3.81 14.77 28.71
N GLN A 166 -4.47 13.89 27.96
CA GLN A 166 -5.21 12.76 28.50
C GLN A 166 -4.40 11.49 28.21
N LEU A 167 -4.08 10.74 29.26
CA LEU A 167 -3.39 9.47 29.16
C LEU A 167 -4.30 8.34 29.64
N SER A 168 -4.18 7.17 29.03
CA SER A 168 -4.93 5.98 29.44
C SER A 168 -3.99 4.79 29.57
N VAL A 169 -4.00 4.16 30.74
CA VAL A 169 -3.28 2.91 31.03
C VAL A 169 -4.27 1.80 31.39
N ARG A 170 -3.87 0.55 31.19
CA ARG A 170 -4.68 -0.65 31.38
C ARG A 170 -4.24 -1.37 32.65
N ASN A 171 -5.20 -1.93 33.37
CA ASN A 171 -5.08 -2.87 34.50
C ASN A 171 -4.34 -2.33 35.74
N LEU A 172 -3.21 -1.65 35.57
CA LEU A 172 -2.38 -1.13 36.64
C LEU A 172 -2.36 0.42 36.58
N PRO A 173 -2.70 1.12 37.68
CA PRO A 173 -2.63 2.58 37.72
C PRO A 173 -1.17 3.07 37.68
N LEU A 174 -1.00 4.35 37.34
CA LEU A 174 0.29 5.02 37.41
C LEU A 174 0.71 5.25 38.87
N THR A 175 1.99 5.05 39.15
CA THR A 175 2.64 5.48 40.41
C THR A 175 3.26 6.86 40.24
N SER A 176 3.97 7.09 39.14
CA SER A 176 4.49 8.40 38.76
C SER A 176 4.57 8.56 37.26
N ILE A 177 4.72 9.80 36.82
CA ILE A 177 4.92 10.15 35.43
C ILE A 177 5.87 11.35 35.33
N GLU A 178 6.78 11.26 34.37
CA GLU A 178 7.71 12.32 34.03
C GLU A 178 7.55 12.69 32.56
N LEU A 179 7.83 13.95 32.24
CA LEU A 179 8.04 14.38 30.87
C LEU A 179 9.55 14.43 30.64
N GLU A 180 10.00 13.68 29.64
CA GLU A 180 11.38 13.68 29.17
C GLU A 180 11.48 14.52 27.89
N LEU A 181 12.45 15.42 27.85
CA LEU A 181 12.90 16.12 26.65
C LEU A 181 14.25 15.54 26.27
N GLN A 182 14.38 15.04 25.03
CA GLN A 182 15.59 14.40 24.52
C GLN A 182 16.11 15.11 23.26
N SER A 183 17.41 15.39 23.19
CA SER A 183 18.09 15.80 21.96
C SER A 183 18.20 14.62 20.99
N ARG A 184 17.88 14.84 19.70
CA ARG A 184 18.10 13.79 18.68
C ARG A 184 19.56 13.67 18.28
N ASN A 185 20.31 14.77 18.27
CA ASN A 185 21.71 14.75 17.85
C ASN A 185 22.63 14.10 18.90
N THR A 186 22.43 14.42 20.18
CA THR A 186 23.31 13.89 21.25
C THR A 186 22.71 12.70 22.00
N GLY A 187 21.39 12.51 21.95
CA GLY A 187 20.69 11.49 22.74
C GLY A 187 20.46 11.88 24.21
N GLU A 188 21.03 13.01 24.66
CA GLU A 188 20.92 13.51 26.03
C GLU A 188 19.49 13.92 26.39
N SER A 189 19.13 13.75 27.67
CA SER A 189 17.76 13.95 28.16
C SER A 189 17.69 14.80 29.43
N SER A 190 16.56 15.49 29.59
CA SER A 190 16.15 16.15 30.83
C SER A 190 14.72 15.76 31.20
N PHE A 191 14.42 15.76 32.50
CA PHE A 191 13.14 15.29 33.02
C PHE A 191 12.43 16.37 33.83
N VAL A 192 11.09 16.35 33.84
CA VAL A 192 10.25 17.12 34.79
C VAL A 192 9.17 16.20 35.34
N GLY A 193 8.98 16.21 36.66
CA GLY A 193 7.88 15.52 37.32
C GLY A 193 6.52 16.10 36.89
N VAL A 194 5.54 15.22 36.64
CA VAL A 194 4.23 15.62 36.13
C VAL A 194 3.15 15.19 37.12
N GLU A 195 2.30 16.14 37.52
CA GLU A 195 1.14 15.81 38.35
C GLU A 195 0.06 15.15 37.47
N ALA A 196 -0.30 13.90 37.81
CA ALA A 196 -1.30 13.11 37.10
C ALA A 196 -2.60 13.01 37.90
N LYS A 197 -3.63 13.72 37.46
CA LYS A 197 -4.96 13.65 38.07
C LYS A 197 -5.78 12.52 37.45
N LEU A 198 -6.14 11.50 38.24
CA LEU A 198 -7.07 10.46 37.78
C LEU A 198 -8.47 11.07 37.57
N VAL A 199 -8.96 11.06 36.33
CA VAL A 199 -10.27 11.63 35.94
C VAL A 199 -11.35 10.59 35.92
N LYS A 200 -11.03 9.37 35.44
CA LYS A 200 -12.02 8.30 35.29
C LYS A 200 -11.34 6.94 35.33
N MET A 201 -11.89 6.03 36.13
CA MET A 201 -11.62 4.60 36.01
C MET A 201 -12.78 3.96 35.25
N GLN A 202 -12.48 3.19 34.20
CA GLN A 202 -13.49 2.51 33.40
C GLN A 202 -13.20 1.01 33.38
N LYS A 203 -14.13 0.20 33.90
CA LYS A 203 -14.12 -1.24 33.67
C LYS A 203 -14.40 -1.50 32.19
N LYS A 204 -13.42 -2.06 31.49
CA LYS A 204 -13.57 -2.58 30.13
C LYS A 204 -13.56 -4.10 30.18
N LYS A 205 -13.85 -4.70 29.04
CA LYS A 205 -13.97 -6.14 28.93
C LYS A 205 -12.64 -6.87 29.15
N SER A 206 -11.51 -6.21 28.89
CA SER A 206 -10.14 -6.71 29.06
C SER A 206 -9.47 -6.23 30.37
N GLY A 207 -10.26 -5.80 31.37
CA GLY A 207 -9.77 -5.21 32.62
C GLY A 207 -10.04 -3.70 32.75
N TYR A 208 -9.33 -3.02 33.63
CA TYR A 208 -9.58 -1.60 33.93
C TYR A 208 -8.80 -0.67 32.99
N VAL A 209 -9.38 0.49 32.68
CA VAL A 209 -8.65 1.59 32.03
C VAL A 209 -8.73 2.82 32.91
N TYR A 210 -7.57 3.34 33.29
CA TYR A 210 -7.42 4.54 34.10
C TYR A 210 -7.12 5.71 33.19
N HIS A 211 -7.96 6.75 33.26
CA HIS A 211 -7.82 7.96 32.46
C HIS A 211 -7.26 9.09 33.34
N TYR A 212 -6.07 9.57 32.98
CA TYR A 212 -5.39 10.66 33.68
C TYR A 212 -5.45 11.94 32.86
N GLU A 213 -5.56 13.07 33.54
CA GLU A 213 -5.28 14.39 33.01
C GLU A 213 -3.92 14.86 33.54
N LEU A 214 -3.06 15.29 32.62
CA LEU A 214 -1.69 15.69 32.88
C LEU A 214 -1.56 17.19 32.63
N ASN A 215 -0.85 17.89 33.50
CA ASN A 215 -0.57 19.31 33.37
C ASN A 215 0.90 19.59 33.70
N VAL A 216 1.66 20.17 32.76
CA VAL A 216 3.11 20.38 32.93
C VAL A 216 3.55 21.74 32.40
N LYS A 217 4.47 22.37 33.15
CA LYS A 217 5.23 23.57 32.77
C LYS A 217 6.72 23.22 32.71
N ALA A 218 7.27 23.04 31.52
CA ALA A 218 8.63 22.46 31.34
C ALA A 218 9.76 23.52 31.25
N GLN A 219 9.72 24.59 32.05
CA GLN A 219 10.71 25.68 31.93
C GLN A 219 12.13 25.25 32.34
N GLU A 220 12.25 24.64 33.52
CA GLU A 220 13.55 24.28 34.09
C GLU A 220 14.24 23.20 33.27
N SER A 221 13.51 22.15 32.87
CA SER A 221 14.08 21.06 32.06
C SER A 221 14.58 21.53 30.70
N ILE A 222 13.90 22.48 30.04
CA ILE A 222 14.43 23.07 28.80
C ILE A 222 15.78 23.75 29.05
N ARG A 223 15.89 24.55 30.13
CA ARG A 223 17.16 25.21 30.49
C ARG A 223 18.24 24.21 30.91
N THR A 224 17.88 23.14 31.59
CA THR A 224 18.80 22.08 31.98
C THR A 224 19.33 21.33 30.76
N LEU A 225 18.45 20.93 29.84
CA LEU A 225 18.88 20.25 28.61
C LEU A 225 19.75 21.15 27.74
N LEU A 226 19.43 22.44 27.64
CA LEU A 226 20.25 23.42 26.93
C LEU A 226 21.70 23.43 27.45
N LYS A 227 21.88 23.37 28.77
CA LYS A 227 23.20 23.31 29.40
C LYS A 227 23.91 21.98 29.15
N ILE A 228 23.19 20.86 29.19
CA ILE A 228 23.75 19.50 28.98
C ILE A 228 24.26 19.34 27.54
N VAL A 229 23.47 19.76 26.55
CA VAL A 229 23.82 19.63 25.12
C VAL A 229 24.99 20.56 24.73
N ASN A 230 25.38 21.48 25.63
CA ASN A 230 26.55 22.36 25.52
C ASN A 230 26.67 23.10 24.18
N ALA A 231 25.51 23.47 23.59
CA ALA A 231 25.39 24.22 22.33
C ALA A 231 26.35 23.78 21.19
N GLN A 232 26.67 22.48 21.09
CA GLN A 232 27.59 21.97 20.05
C GLN A 232 27.04 22.11 18.62
N PHE A 233 25.72 22.33 18.49
CA PHE A 233 25.02 22.44 17.22
C PHE A 233 24.14 23.70 17.24
N ASP A 234 24.09 24.40 16.11
CA ASP A 234 23.21 25.54 15.86
C ASP A 234 21.78 25.11 15.50
N GLU A 235 21.56 23.81 15.28
CA GLU A 235 20.25 23.20 15.11
C GLU A 235 20.14 21.79 15.71
N ASP A 236 18.93 21.45 16.17
CA ASP A 236 18.61 20.12 16.70
C ASP A 236 17.09 19.89 16.64
N VAL A 237 16.67 18.66 16.91
CA VAL A 237 15.27 18.32 17.17
C VAL A 237 15.14 17.76 18.57
N TRP A 238 14.29 18.38 19.38
CA TRP A 238 14.03 17.92 20.72
C TRP A 238 12.72 17.17 20.81
N ASP A 239 12.84 15.94 21.26
CA ASP A 239 11.80 14.93 21.26
C ASP A 239 11.17 14.82 22.65
N LEU A 240 9.84 14.92 22.74
CA LEU A 240 9.11 14.82 24.00
C LEU A 240 8.54 13.41 24.24
N TRP A 241 8.78 12.86 25.41
CA TRP A 241 8.29 11.55 25.84
C TRP A 241 7.60 11.61 27.20
N TRP A 242 6.52 10.86 27.35
CA TRP A 242 5.96 10.50 28.64
C TRP A 242 6.68 9.25 29.15
N VAL A 243 7.25 9.36 30.33
CA VAL A 243 7.95 8.29 31.03
C VAL A 243 7.04 7.84 32.15
N LEU A 244 6.43 6.66 31.99
CA LEU A 244 5.34 6.17 32.83
C LEU A 244 5.85 5.08 33.76
N ARG A 245 5.65 5.27 35.07
CA ARG A 245 5.84 4.21 36.07
C ARG A 245 4.48 3.72 36.52
N GLN A 246 4.31 2.40 36.53
CA GLN A 246 3.06 1.75 36.90
C GLN A 246 3.26 0.92 38.15
N LYS A 247 2.19 0.74 38.91
CA LYS A 247 2.22 -0.07 40.13
C LYS A 247 2.65 -1.50 39.76
N ASP A 248 3.61 -2.05 40.51
CA ASP A 248 4.07 -3.44 40.40
C ASP A 248 4.70 -3.78 39.03
N VAL A 249 5.15 -2.77 38.26
CA VAL A 249 5.92 -2.92 37.02
C VAL A 249 7.31 -2.32 37.22
N GLN A 250 8.36 -3.14 37.09
CA GLN A 250 9.75 -2.67 37.26
C GLN A 250 10.20 -1.78 36.09
N ASP A 251 9.85 -2.17 34.86
CA ASP A 251 10.16 -1.41 33.66
C ASP A 251 9.35 -0.11 33.55
N VAL A 252 9.91 0.85 32.82
CA VAL A 252 9.29 2.15 32.59
C VAL A 252 8.73 2.21 31.17
N ALA A 253 7.46 2.58 31.02
CA ALA A 253 6.89 2.73 29.68
C ALA A 253 7.27 4.10 29.12
N ARG A 254 8.04 4.10 28.04
CA ARG A 254 8.43 5.34 27.34
C ARG A 254 7.56 5.56 26.10
N VAL A 255 6.78 6.64 26.09
CA VAL A 255 5.76 6.88 25.06
C VAL A 255 5.83 8.31 24.54
N ARG A 256 6.05 8.50 23.23
CA ARG A 256 6.08 9.83 22.59
C ARG A 256 4.88 10.71 22.99
N CYS A 257 5.08 11.98 23.31
CA CYS A 257 3.99 12.93 23.50
C CYS A 257 3.33 13.22 22.13
N GLY A 258 2.02 13.12 21.97
CA GLY A 258 1.42 13.30 20.64
C GLY A 258 -0.08 13.10 20.52
N MET A 259 -0.53 12.93 19.27
CA MET A 259 -1.93 12.68 18.89
C MET A 259 -2.90 13.79 19.35
N PRO A 260 -2.62 15.08 19.04
CA PRO A 260 -3.53 16.16 19.40
C PRO A 260 -4.86 16.08 18.64
N ARG A 261 -5.93 16.63 19.23
CA ARG A 261 -7.16 16.91 18.46
C ARG A 261 -6.82 17.91 17.33
N ILE A 262 -7.53 17.81 16.20
CA ILE A 262 -7.34 18.73 15.05
C ILE A 262 -7.40 20.19 15.50
N ILE A 263 -8.33 20.55 16.39
CA ILE A 263 -8.45 21.93 16.89
C ILE A 263 -7.24 22.38 17.71
N VAL A 264 -6.60 21.49 18.48
CA VAL A 264 -5.41 21.79 19.28
C VAL A 264 -4.24 22.07 18.35
N GLU A 265 -4.07 21.28 17.30
CA GLU A 265 -3.04 21.51 16.28
C GLU A 265 -3.26 22.82 15.50
N GLN A 266 -4.51 23.17 15.21
CA GLN A 266 -4.86 24.42 14.52
C GLN A 266 -4.59 25.65 15.40
N LEU A 267 -4.85 25.54 16.70
CA LEU A 267 -4.63 26.62 17.68
C LEU A 267 -3.19 26.69 18.21
N MET A 268 -2.35 25.67 17.99
CA MET A 268 -0.94 25.68 18.35
C MET A 268 -0.23 26.84 17.64
N LYS A 269 0.22 27.82 18.43
CA LYS A 269 0.91 29.05 18.03
C LYS A 269 1.97 29.38 19.07
N GLY A 270 2.95 30.19 18.69
CA GLY A 270 4.03 30.60 19.58
C GLY A 270 5.25 29.68 19.55
N GLN A 271 6.29 30.14 20.24
CA GLN A 271 7.64 29.56 20.29
C GLN A 271 8.28 29.97 21.62
N ILE A 272 9.24 29.20 22.09
CA ILE A 272 10.01 29.52 23.31
C ILE A 272 11.32 30.15 22.87
N ASN A 273 11.70 31.26 23.48
CA ASN A 273 12.97 31.93 23.19
C ASN A 273 13.72 32.17 24.49
N ILE A 274 14.91 31.60 24.61
CA ILE A 274 15.78 31.77 25.78
C ILE A 274 17.05 32.46 25.29
N ALA A 275 17.34 33.64 25.83
CA ALA A 275 18.56 34.37 25.48
C ALA A 275 19.66 34.15 26.54
N ASP A 276 20.91 34.08 26.09
CA ASP A 276 22.09 34.13 26.94
C ASP A 276 23.01 35.31 26.56
N SER A 277 24.29 35.27 26.94
CA SER A 277 25.24 36.35 26.67
C SER A 277 25.53 36.55 25.18
N GLN A 278 25.48 35.50 24.35
CA GLN A 278 25.89 35.51 22.95
C GLN A 278 24.73 35.21 21.99
N TYR A 279 23.82 34.31 22.35
CA TYR A 279 22.84 33.73 21.44
C TYR A 279 21.40 33.83 21.96
N VAL A 280 20.47 33.58 21.03
CA VAL A 280 19.06 33.35 21.32
C VAL A 280 18.69 31.94 20.86
N HIS A 281 18.30 31.11 21.83
CA HIS A 281 17.83 29.75 21.65
C HIS A 281 16.33 29.75 21.37
N ASN A 282 15.94 29.39 20.15
CA ASN A 282 14.57 29.40 19.67
C ASN A 282 14.04 27.97 19.51
N PHE A 283 12.93 27.67 20.19
CA PHE A 283 12.25 26.37 20.12
C PHE A 283 10.89 26.51 19.46
N VAL A 284 10.74 25.91 18.29
CA VAL A 284 9.52 25.94 17.49
C VAL A 284 8.80 24.60 17.58
N PRO A 285 7.60 24.54 18.19
CA PRO A 285 6.87 23.28 18.30
C PRO A 285 6.33 22.83 16.95
N TYR A 286 6.48 21.56 16.64
CA TYR A 286 5.88 20.92 15.48
C TYR A 286 5.39 19.51 15.82
N LEU A 287 4.61 18.92 14.91
CA LEU A 287 4.13 17.55 15.02
C LEU A 287 4.79 16.69 13.95
N THR A 288 5.36 15.56 14.35
CA THR A 288 6.01 14.66 13.39
C THR A 288 5.01 14.07 12.38
N VAL A 289 5.45 13.87 11.14
CA VAL A 289 4.61 13.40 10.03
C VAL A 289 4.00 12.01 10.29
N LYS A 290 4.83 11.00 10.60
CA LYS A 290 4.36 9.60 10.79
C LYS A 290 3.50 9.43 12.05
N GLY A 291 3.91 10.04 13.18
CA GLY A 291 3.34 9.77 14.50
C GLY A 291 2.49 10.87 15.10
N ARG A 292 2.45 12.06 14.49
CA ARG A 292 1.86 13.30 15.05
C ARG A 292 2.31 13.54 16.48
N ASN A 293 3.61 13.31 16.72
CA ASN A 293 4.25 13.47 18.01
C ASN A 293 4.79 14.88 18.14
N LEU A 294 4.56 15.50 19.29
CA LEU A 294 5.09 16.82 19.61
C LEU A 294 6.61 16.73 19.76
N SER A 295 7.29 17.63 19.05
CA SER A 295 8.74 17.84 19.11
C SER A 295 9.02 19.33 18.93
N PHE A 296 10.23 19.78 19.26
CA PHE A 296 10.70 21.12 18.92
C PHE A 296 11.78 21.07 17.85
N PHE A 297 11.71 21.99 16.89
CA PHE A 297 12.91 22.41 16.19
C PHE A 297 13.64 23.40 17.09
N TYR A 298 14.88 23.09 17.44
CA TYR A 298 15.79 23.99 18.13
C TYR A 298 16.64 24.71 17.09
N ASN A 299 16.70 26.04 17.21
CA ASN A 299 17.56 26.89 16.40
C ASN A 299 18.32 27.83 17.33
N GLN A 300 19.62 27.96 17.11
CA GLN A 300 20.43 29.00 17.72
C GLN A 300 20.56 30.16 16.72
N TYR A 301 20.42 31.38 17.21
CA TYR A 301 20.65 32.60 16.43
C TYR A 301 21.58 33.53 17.22
N THR A 302 22.41 34.29 16.52
CA THR A 302 22.98 35.51 17.08
C THR A 302 21.87 36.49 17.45
N LYS A 303 22.14 37.41 18.39
CA LYS A 303 21.18 38.46 18.76
C LYS A 303 20.70 39.26 17.56
N GLU A 304 21.64 39.54 16.67
CA GLU A 304 21.49 40.28 15.43
C GLU A 304 20.58 39.60 14.39
N GLU A 305 20.73 38.30 14.17
CA GLU A 305 19.82 37.50 13.31
C GLU A 305 18.41 37.43 13.93
N PHE A 306 18.34 37.23 15.24
CA PHE A 306 17.05 37.15 15.94
C PHE A 306 16.28 38.48 15.92
N GLU A 307 16.99 39.61 15.99
CA GLU A 307 16.39 40.94 15.79
C GLU A 307 15.80 41.11 14.40
N MET A 308 16.49 40.64 13.35
CA MET A 308 15.96 40.64 11.99
C MET A 308 14.71 39.77 11.88
N TYR A 309 14.74 38.57 12.45
CA TYR A 309 13.58 37.70 12.55
C TYR A 309 12.37 38.41 13.19
N GLN A 310 12.57 39.09 14.33
CA GLN A 310 11.52 39.87 14.97
C GLN A 310 11.02 41.04 14.10
N LYS A 311 11.92 41.73 13.40
CA LYS A 311 11.58 42.83 12.48
C LYS A 311 10.68 42.33 11.34
N VAL A 312 10.98 41.16 10.78
CA VAL A 312 10.14 40.51 9.76
C VAL A 312 8.74 40.20 10.32
N LEU A 313 8.66 39.60 11.50
CA LEU A 313 7.36 39.30 12.14
C LEU A 313 6.53 40.55 12.41
N LYS A 314 7.17 41.67 12.82
CA LYS A 314 6.50 42.96 13.05
C LYS A 314 5.97 43.59 11.76
N LYS A 315 6.73 43.53 10.67
CA LYS A 315 6.28 44.00 9.33
C LYS A 315 5.11 43.17 8.80
N GLY A 316 5.05 41.89 9.19
CA GLY A 316 3.98 40.98 8.83
C GLY A 316 3.89 40.76 7.32
N ARG A 317 2.69 40.97 6.76
CA ARG A 317 2.30 40.53 5.41
C ARG A 317 2.50 41.55 4.29
N VAL A 318 3.27 42.61 4.53
CA VAL A 318 3.48 43.72 3.59
C VAL A 318 4.65 43.39 2.65
N LYS A 319 4.35 43.10 1.38
CA LYS A 319 5.34 42.96 0.31
C LYS A 319 5.20 44.13 -0.67
N LYS A 320 6.27 44.90 -0.87
CA LYS A 320 6.37 45.88 -1.96
C LYS A 320 6.79 45.16 -3.24
N ALA A 321 6.42 45.70 -4.40
CA ALA A 321 6.94 45.19 -5.67
C ALA A 321 8.46 45.38 -5.69
N ASN A 322 9.19 44.34 -6.11
CA ASN A 322 10.63 44.43 -6.33
C ASN A 322 10.88 45.04 -7.72
N GLU A 323 11.98 45.76 -7.88
CA GLU A 323 12.41 46.28 -9.20
C GLU A 323 12.76 45.12 -10.15
N ARG A 324 13.41 44.09 -9.62
CA ARG A 324 13.71 42.83 -10.30
C ARG A 324 13.08 41.65 -9.55
N PRO A 325 12.56 40.62 -10.23
CA PRO A 325 12.02 39.45 -9.55
C PRO A 325 13.09 38.75 -8.71
N ILE A 326 12.76 38.43 -7.46
CA ILE A 326 13.68 37.71 -6.55
C ILE A 326 13.31 36.24 -6.53
N TRP A 327 14.25 35.38 -6.90
CA TRP A 327 14.07 33.93 -6.92
C TRP A 327 15.04 33.30 -5.93
N ILE A 328 14.51 32.48 -5.03
CA ILE A 328 15.30 31.73 -4.07
C ILE A 328 15.33 30.28 -4.53
N VAL A 329 16.53 29.70 -4.66
CA VAL A 329 16.73 28.31 -5.07
C VAL A 329 17.51 27.59 -3.98
N GLY A 330 17.22 26.30 -3.78
CA GLY A 330 18.06 25.48 -2.91
C GLY A 330 17.57 24.05 -2.78
N GLU A 331 18.33 23.25 -2.03
CA GLU A 331 18.02 21.84 -1.78
C GLU A 331 17.85 21.58 -0.28
N ARG A 332 18.87 21.00 0.35
CA ARG A 332 19.05 21.05 1.81
C ARG A 332 20.13 22.09 2.12
N PRO A 333 20.16 22.67 3.32
CA PRO A 333 21.14 23.70 3.66
C PRO A 333 22.60 23.30 3.43
N TYR A 334 22.91 22.01 3.46
CA TYR A 334 24.26 21.48 3.28
C TYR A 334 24.50 20.82 1.89
N LYS A 335 23.55 20.91 0.95
CA LYS A 335 23.62 20.24 -0.36
C LYS A 335 23.50 21.21 -1.54
N ALA A 336 24.30 20.94 -2.58
CA ALA A 336 24.22 21.56 -3.89
C ALA A 336 24.76 20.60 -4.96
N GLN A 337 23.97 19.61 -5.36
CA GLN A 337 24.40 18.58 -6.32
C GLN A 337 23.29 18.06 -7.25
N ASP A 338 22.05 18.52 -7.09
CA ASP A 338 20.88 17.96 -7.75
C ASP A 338 20.12 19.03 -8.57
N ASN A 339 18.82 18.85 -8.79
CA ASN A 339 17.97 19.74 -9.58
C ASN A 339 17.99 21.21 -9.14
N GLY A 340 18.24 21.48 -7.85
CA GLY A 340 18.29 22.85 -7.33
C GLY A 340 19.51 23.59 -7.87
N LEU A 341 20.69 22.97 -7.79
CA LEU A 341 21.92 23.49 -8.38
C LEU A 341 21.74 23.77 -9.88
N ARG A 342 21.23 22.80 -10.64
CA ARG A 342 21.11 22.91 -12.11
C ARG A 342 20.15 24.01 -12.54
N PHE A 343 19.05 24.18 -11.82
CA PHE A 343 18.11 25.26 -12.13
C PHE A 343 18.67 26.64 -11.75
N PHE A 344 19.45 26.72 -10.67
CA PHE A 344 20.12 27.97 -10.28
C PHE A 344 21.18 28.40 -11.29
N GLU A 345 22.03 27.47 -11.73
CA GLU A 345 23.00 27.68 -12.82
C GLU A 345 22.31 28.25 -14.07
N TYR A 346 21.20 27.64 -14.49
CA TYR A 346 20.39 28.11 -15.61
C TYR A 346 19.88 29.55 -15.41
N LEU A 347 19.30 29.87 -14.24
CA LEU A 347 18.80 31.22 -13.97
C LEU A 347 19.92 32.27 -13.99
N ARG A 348 21.08 31.96 -13.41
CA ARG A 348 22.21 32.90 -13.33
C ARG A 348 22.86 33.15 -14.69
N THR A 349 22.86 32.15 -15.57
CA THR A 349 23.51 32.24 -16.89
C THR A 349 22.57 32.71 -17.99
N GLN A 350 21.30 32.29 -17.99
CA GLN A 350 20.34 32.58 -19.06
C GLN A 350 19.34 33.69 -18.72
N HIS A 351 19.12 33.97 -17.43
CA HIS A 351 18.16 34.98 -16.96
C HIS A 351 18.79 36.03 -16.03
N PRO A 352 19.80 36.79 -16.51
CA PRO A 352 20.50 37.79 -15.72
C PRO A 352 19.63 38.98 -15.31
N GLU A 353 18.38 39.08 -15.77
CA GLU A 353 17.35 40.02 -15.31
C GLU A 353 16.69 39.63 -13.98
N ILE A 354 16.87 38.38 -13.53
CA ILE A 354 16.32 37.85 -12.28
C ILE A 354 17.38 37.91 -11.18
N ASP A 355 16.99 38.37 -10.00
CA ASP A 355 17.83 38.31 -8.80
C ASP A 355 17.67 36.93 -8.16
N ALA A 356 18.33 35.94 -8.77
CA ALA A 356 18.36 34.56 -8.28
C ALA A 356 19.43 34.40 -7.19
N TYR A 357 19.06 33.80 -6.05
CA TYR A 357 19.95 33.47 -4.94
C TYR A 357 19.89 31.99 -4.58
N TYR A 358 21.03 31.40 -4.20
CA TYR A 358 21.11 30.02 -3.73
C TYR A 358 21.32 29.95 -2.22
N ILE A 359 20.49 29.19 -1.50
CA ILE A 359 20.64 28.99 -0.05
C ILE A 359 21.58 27.82 0.24
N ILE A 360 22.64 28.10 0.98
CA ILE A 360 23.60 27.09 1.45
C ILE A 360 24.24 27.53 2.77
N ARG A 361 24.66 26.59 3.61
CA ARG A 361 25.44 26.88 4.81
C ARG A 361 26.86 27.28 4.43
N GLU A 362 27.47 28.13 5.25
CA GLU A 362 28.86 28.55 5.07
C GLU A 362 29.85 27.38 5.21
N ASP A 363 29.55 26.44 6.12
CA ASP A 363 30.36 25.25 6.41
C ASP A 363 30.09 24.05 5.47
N SER A 364 29.27 24.21 4.43
CA SER A 364 28.94 23.10 3.53
C SER A 364 30.11 22.77 2.60
N PRO A 365 30.55 21.51 2.51
CA PRO A 365 31.59 21.11 1.56
C PRO A 365 31.12 21.23 0.09
N GLU A 366 29.80 21.21 -0.16
CA GLU A 366 29.22 21.35 -1.49
C GLU A 366 29.06 22.84 -1.91
N ARG A 367 29.45 23.80 -1.07
CA ARG A 367 29.39 25.25 -1.39
C ARG A 367 30.21 25.60 -2.63
N VAL A 368 31.33 24.92 -2.84
CA VAL A 368 32.19 25.07 -4.02
C VAL A 368 31.44 24.87 -5.35
N ASN A 369 30.35 24.10 -5.35
CA ASN A 369 29.56 23.84 -6.56
C ASN A 369 28.71 25.04 -6.99
N VAL A 370 28.40 25.98 -6.09
CA VAL A 370 27.54 27.14 -6.36
C VAL A 370 28.29 28.47 -6.38
N GLU A 371 29.44 28.56 -5.71
CA GLU A 371 30.28 29.77 -5.66
C GLU A 371 30.59 30.40 -7.02
N PRO A 372 30.89 29.64 -8.09
CA PRO A 372 31.18 30.22 -9.40
C PRO A 372 30.05 31.08 -10.00
N TYR A 373 28.80 30.89 -9.55
CA TYR A 373 27.63 31.60 -10.09
C TYR A 373 27.24 32.86 -9.27
N GLY A 374 27.88 33.09 -8.13
CA GLY A 374 27.60 34.22 -7.23
C GLY A 374 26.21 34.15 -6.55
N ASN A 375 25.78 35.26 -5.93
CA ASN A 375 24.47 35.39 -5.25
C ASN A 375 24.16 34.26 -4.24
N LEU A 376 25.13 33.92 -3.41
CA LEU A 376 24.93 32.97 -2.32
C LEU A 376 24.25 33.65 -1.13
N LEU A 377 23.38 32.89 -0.47
CA LEU A 377 22.62 33.33 0.69
C LEU A 377 22.90 32.38 1.84
N ASP A 378 23.69 32.86 2.81
CA ASP A 378 24.10 32.02 3.93
C ASP A 378 22.89 31.65 4.79
N TYR A 379 22.73 30.34 5.02
CA TYR A 379 21.57 29.81 5.73
C TYR A 379 21.44 30.40 7.13
N ARG A 380 20.36 31.18 7.35
CA ARG A 380 19.94 31.86 8.60
C ARG A 380 20.58 33.21 8.87
N SER A 381 21.40 33.71 7.95
CA SER A 381 21.85 35.10 7.94
C SER A 381 20.69 36.11 7.96
N LYS A 382 20.99 37.36 8.34
CA LYS A 382 20.00 38.45 8.30
C LYS A 382 19.42 38.66 6.90
N GLU A 383 20.29 38.56 5.91
CA GLU A 383 19.99 38.66 4.49
C GLU A 383 19.00 37.57 4.10
N HIS A 384 19.19 36.35 4.62
CA HIS A 384 18.27 35.24 4.38
C HIS A 384 16.86 35.55 4.89
N PHE A 385 16.73 36.05 6.11
CA PHE A 385 15.43 36.45 6.67
C PHE A 385 14.73 37.54 5.84
N ASP A 386 15.47 38.54 5.36
CA ASP A 386 14.90 39.68 4.63
C ASP A 386 14.57 39.34 3.16
N LEU A 387 15.46 38.64 2.45
CA LEU A 387 15.24 38.27 1.04
C LEU A 387 14.14 37.23 0.88
N LEU A 388 14.04 36.24 1.78
CA LEU A 388 13.03 35.19 1.66
C LEU A 388 11.59 35.74 1.71
N VAL A 389 11.32 36.76 2.53
CA VAL A 389 9.98 37.38 2.59
C VAL A 389 9.70 38.33 1.42
N LYS A 390 10.75 38.80 0.74
CA LYS A 390 10.66 39.59 -0.49
C LYS A 390 10.57 38.72 -1.74
N ALA A 391 10.99 37.46 -1.68
CA ALA A 391 11.03 36.53 -2.80
C ALA A 391 9.68 36.42 -3.53
N ASP A 392 9.74 36.31 -4.85
CA ASP A 392 8.61 36.04 -5.73
C ASP A 392 8.38 34.54 -5.88
N TYR A 393 9.48 33.78 -5.94
CA TYR A 393 9.49 32.33 -6.07
C TYR A 393 10.51 31.69 -5.14
N ILE A 394 10.15 30.55 -4.56
CA ILE A 394 11.06 29.66 -3.83
C ILE A 394 11.03 28.32 -4.55
N CYS A 395 12.17 27.91 -5.10
CA CYS A 395 12.33 26.70 -5.89
C CYS A 395 13.18 25.69 -5.11
N GLY A 396 12.60 24.54 -4.78
CA GLY A 396 13.25 23.53 -3.95
C GLY A 396 13.05 22.10 -4.46
N THR A 397 14.03 21.24 -4.19
CA THR A 397 13.97 19.80 -4.52
C THR A 397 13.39 18.95 -3.38
N HIS A 398 13.38 19.50 -2.17
CA HIS A 398 12.92 18.86 -0.94
C HIS A 398 11.77 19.65 -0.31
N HIS A 399 11.42 19.32 0.94
CA HIS A 399 10.44 20.06 1.71
C HIS A 399 10.85 21.56 1.85
N PRO A 400 9.95 22.53 1.61
CA PRO A 400 10.28 23.96 1.68
C PRO A 400 10.91 24.41 3.00
N ASP A 401 10.53 23.79 4.12
CA ASP A 401 11.12 24.01 5.45
C ASP A 401 12.66 23.88 5.53
N PHE A 402 13.30 23.18 4.59
CA PHE A 402 14.76 23.13 4.50
C PHE A 402 15.35 24.47 4.03
N LEU A 403 14.59 25.27 3.28
CA LEU A 403 14.98 26.58 2.78
C LEU A 403 14.53 27.72 3.70
N TYR A 404 13.80 27.43 4.78
CA TYR A 404 13.35 28.47 5.70
C TYR A 404 14.37 28.65 6.84
N PRO A 405 14.74 29.91 7.17
CA PRO A 405 15.63 30.18 8.30
C PRO A 405 14.92 29.92 9.62
N ASN A 406 13.58 29.99 9.66
CA ASN A 406 12.77 29.66 10.83
C ASN A 406 11.46 28.96 10.41
N ARG A 407 11.09 27.88 11.12
CA ARG A 407 9.91 27.06 10.80
C ARG A 407 8.64 27.42 11.59
N SER A 408 8.63 28.58 12.26
CA SER A 408 7.45 29.01 13.02
C SER A 408 6.28 29.34 12.10
N LYS A 409 5.06 29.05 12.56
CA LYS A 409 3.84 29.35 11.79
C LYS A 409 3.66 30.85 11.56
N GLU A 410 4.18 31.65 12.47
CA GLU A 410 4.19 33.11 12.40
C GLU A 410 5.11 33.59 11.27
N PHE A 411 6.31 33.01 11.15
CA PHE A 411 7.24 33.31 10.08
C PHE A 411 6.73 32.88 8.71
N MET A 412 6.30 31.62 8.58
CA MET A 412 5.81 31.08 7.30
C MET A 412 4.62 31.89 6.74
N LYS A 413 3.82 32.55 7.59
CA LYS A 413 2.72 33.44 7.14
C LYS A 413 3.18 34.75 6.49
N CYS A 414 4.43 35.15 6.72
CA CYS A 414 5.06 36.33 6.14
C CYS A 414 5.57 36.04 4.72
N ILE A 415 5.89 34.78 4.42
CA ILE A 415 6.34 34.34 3.09
C ILE A 415 5.17 34.43 2.11
N ARG A 416 5.37 35.15 1.00
CA ARG A 416 4.40 35.32 -0.10
C ARG A 416 4.84 34.67 -1.40
N ALA A 417 6.08 34.22 -1.46
CA ALA A 417 6.65 33.58 -2.63
C ALA A 417 5.85 32.33 -3.01
N LYS A 418 5.65 32.14 -4.31
CA LYS A 418 5.06 30.89 -4.81
C LYS A 418 6.09 29.77 -4.69
N GLN A 419 5.65 28.61 -4.21
CA GLN A 419 6.51 27.47 -3.95
C GLN A 419 6.57 26.54 -5.17
N ILE A 420 7.77 26.35 -5.73
CA ILE A 420 8.01 25.48 -6.88
C ILE A 420 8.76 24.25 -6.40
N PHE A 421 8.17 23.07 -6.62
CA PHE A 421 8.80 21.82 -6.27
C PHE A 421 9.46 21.21 -7.51
N LEU A 422 10.78 21.30 -7.56
CA LEU A 422 11.63 20.79 -8.65
C LEU A 422 11.84 19.27 -8.58
N GLN A 423 11.40 18.64 -7.48
CA GLN A 423 11.65 17.25 -7.11
C GLN A 423 13.12 16.87 -6.93
N HIS A 424 13.34 15.72 -6.29
CA HIS A 424 14.65 15.08 -6.16
C HIS A 424 14.87 13.95 -7.18
N GLY A 425 13.81 13.42 -7.78
CA GLY A 425 13.89 12.30 -8.73
C GLY A 425 12.50 11.80 -9.12
N VAL A 426 12.47 11.00 -10.19
CA VAL A 426 11.24 10.48 -10.77
C VAL A 426 10.43 9.69 -9.75
N LEU A 427 9.14 10.05 -9.61
CA LEU A 427 8.23 9.42 -8.66
C LEU A 427 7.70 8.07 -9.15
N GLY A 428 7.33 7.21 -8.19
CA GLY A 428 6.52 6.02 -8.49
C GLY A 428 6.74 4.86 -7.54
N VAL A 429 7.99 4.42 -7.38
CA VAL A 429 8.35 3.17 -6.69
C VAL A 429 7.86 3.16 -5.25
N LYS A 430 8.15 4.22 -4.49
CA LYS A 430 7.71 4.36 -3.09
C LYS A 430 6.43 5.17 -2.98
N ASN A 431 5.55 4.81 -2.05
CA ASN A 431 4.40 5.63 -1.72
C ASN A 431 4.83 6.90 -0.95
N ILE A 432 4.74 8.05 -1.61
CA ILE A 432 5.14 9.36 -1.10
C ILE A 432 3.97 10.26 -0.70
N SER A 433 2.72 9.75 -0.73
CA SER A 433 1.55 10.52 -0.27
C SER A 433 1.69 11.03 1.16
N GLY A 434 2.45 10.32 2.01
CA GLY A 434 2.73 10.75 3.39
C GLY A 434 3.70 11.94 3.50
N PHE A 435 4.42 12.29 2.44
CA PHE A 435 5.45 13.32 2.43
C PHE A 435 5.04 14.54 1.59
N TYR A 436 4.50 14.32 0.40
CA TYR A 436 4.28 15.39 -0.59
C TYR A 436 2.81 15.63 -0.97
N SER A 437 1.86 14.95 -0.33
CA SER A 437 0.43 15.19 -0.62
C SER A 437 0.00 16.60 -0.23
N LYS A 438 -0.82 17.24 -1.08
CA LYS A 438 -1.49 18.53 -0.82
C LYS A 438 -2.34 18.55 0.45
N LYS A 439 -2.72 17.38 0.98
CA LYS A 439 -3.46 17.26 2.25
C LYS A 439 -2.59 17.40 3.49
N MET A 440 -1.27 17.29 3.32
CA MET A 440 -0.30 17.58 4.35
C MET A 440 -0.29 19.08 4.61
N LYS A 441 -0.18 19.46 5.88
CA LYS A 441 -0.20 20.87 6.28
C LYS A 441 1.12 21.56 5.99
N ASP A 442 2.21 20.80 6.17
CA ASP A 442 3.55 21.33 6.25
C ASP A 442 4.22 21.39 4.86
N PHE A 443 3.77 20.56 3.91
CA PHE A 443 4.23 20.62 2.53
C PHE A 443 3.25 21.42 1.66
N GLN A 444 3.63 22.64 1.30
CA GLN A 444 2.84 23.52 0.43
C GLN A 444 3.61 23.80 -0.86
N THR A 445 3.00 23.43 -1.98
CA THR A 445 3.56 23.61 -3.32
C THR A 445 2.51 24.25 -4.22
N ASP A 446 2.93 25.25 -5.01
CA ASP A 446 2.09 25.92 -5.99
C ASP A 446 2.23 25.35 -7.39
N LEU A 447 3.44 24.89 -7.74
CA LEU A 447 3.73 24.18 -8.97
C LEU A 447 4.61 22.97 -8.70
N PHE A 448 4.17 21.80 -9.13
CA PHE A 448 4.87 20.53 -9.01
C PHE A 448 5.42 20.15 -10.39
N ILE A 449 6.73 20.06 -10.51
CA ILE A 449 7.38 19.68 -11.76
C ILE A 449 7.38 18.16 -11.89
N THR A 450 7.14 17.62 -13.08
CA THR A 450 7.22 16.18 -13.38
C THR A 450 7.93 15.91 -14.70
N SER A 451 8.41 14.68 -14.85
CA SER A 451 9.16 14.16 -15.99
C SER A 451 8.27 13.63 -17.12
N SER A 452 7.06 13.19 -16.77
CA SER A 452 6.08 12.61 -17.70
C SER A 452 4.64 12.89 -17.30
N GLU A 453 3.71 12.69 -18.24
CA GLU A 453 2.26 12.67 -17.96
C GLU A 453 1.91 11.59 -16.94
N ARG A 454 2.59 10.43 -16.99
CA ARG A 454 2.39 9.36 -16.02
C ARG A 454 2.71 9.81 -14.59
N GLU A 455 3.80 10.54 -14.41
CA GLU A 455 4.16 11.08 -13.12
C GLU A 455 3.18 12.16 -12.66
N LYS A 456 2.75 13.03 -13.59
CA LYS A 456 1.69 14.01 -13.33
C LYS A 456 0.41 13.34 -12.84
N ASP A 457 0.03 12.21 -13.41
CA ASP A 457 -1.12 11.42 -12.97
C ASP A 457 -0.97 10.97 -11.52
N ILE A 458 0.22 10.49 -11.12
CA ILE A 458 0.51 10.12 -9.71
C ILE A 458 0.32 11.34 -8.80
N VAL A 459 0.83 12.50 -9.19
CA VAL A 459 0.73 13.74 -8.40
C VAL A 459 -0.73 14.20 -8.27
N VAL A 460 -1.51 14.16 -9.34
CA VAL A 460 -2.94 14.52 -9.31
C VAL A 460 -3.75 13.50 -8.52
N ARG A 461 -3.62 12.21 -8.84
CA ARG A 461 -4.38 11.10 -8.27
C ARG A 461 -4.06 10.84 -6.80
N ASP A 462 -2.79 10.66 -6.48
CA ASP A 462 -2.36 10.15 -5.18
C ASP A 462 -1.89 11.26 -4.23
N LEU A 463 -1.33 12.35 -4.78
CA LEU A 463 -0.90 13.49 -3.97
C LEU A 463 -1.99 14.57 -3.86
N ASN A 464 -3.07 14.49 -4.63
CA ASN A 464 -4.26 15.36 -4.60
C ASN A 464 -3.99 16.80 -5.09
N TYR A 465 -3.07 16.99 -6.03
CA TYR A 465 -2.93 18.26 -6.74
C TYR A 465 -3.97 18.39 -7.84
N GLU A 466 -4.25 19.63 -8.27
CA GLU A 466 -5.08 19.88 -9.44
C GLU A 466 -4.18 19.93 -10.70
N GLU A 467 -4.70 19.61 -11.87
CA GLU A 467 -3.89 19.48 -13.10
C GLU A 467 -3.09 20.74 -13.46
N TYR A 468 -3.63 21.93 -13.20
CA TYR A 468 -2.95 23.21 -13.45
C TYR A 468 -1.82 23.53 -12.46
N GLU A 469 -1.70 22.75 -11.39
CA GLU A 469 -0.62 22.85 -10.40
C GLU A 469 0.53 21.87 -10.70
N VAL A 470 0.46 21.13 -11.81
CA VAL A 470 1.47 20.12 -12.18
C VAL A 470 1.90 20.34 -13.63
N ALA A 471 3.20 20.46 -13.86
CA ALA A 471 3.76 20.69 -15.19
C ALA A 471 4.71 19.56 -15.59
N VAL A 472 4.49 19.02 -16.80
CA VAL A 472 5.37 18.02 -17.41
C VAL A 472 6.46 18.74 -18.19
N THR A 473 7.67 18.77 -17.65
CA THR A 473 8.79 19.55 -18.23
C THR A 473 10.08 18.72 -18.36
N GLY A 474 10.20 17.61 -17.62
CA GLY A 474 11.49 17.02 -17.30
C GLY A 474 12.10 17.69 -16.06
N LEU A 475 13.04 17.01 -15.40
CA LEU A 475 13.75 17.56 -14.24
C LEU A 475 14.91 18.47 -14.68
N PRO A 476 15.30 19.49 -13.88
CA PRO A 476 16.43 20.37 -14.22
C PRO A 476 17.71 19.64 -14.62
N ARG A 477 18.05 18.54 -13.93
CA ARG A 477 19.27 17.76 -14.21
C ARG A 477 19.26 17.04 -15.57
N PHE A 478 18.11 16.91 -16.22
CA PHE A 478 18.02 16.25 -17.53
C PHE A 478 18.75 17.01 -18.63
N SER A 479 18.86 18.34 -18.49
CA SER A 479 19.73 19.17 -19.35
C SER A 479 21.14 18.59 -19.48
N ARG A 480 21.75 18.23 -18.36
CA ARG A 480 23.06 17.56 -18.32
C ARG A 480 23.00 16.06 -18.63
N LEU A 481 21.94 15.37 -18.23
CA LEU A 481 21.80 13.92 -18.47
C LEU A 481 21.88 13.59 -19.97
N PHE A 482 21.21 14.40 -20.81
CA PHE A 482 21.14 14.20 -22.27
C PHE A 482 22.19 14.99 -23.06
N THR A 483 23.12 15.65 -22.39
CA THR A 483 24.31 16.21 -23.06
C THR A 483 25.25 15.06 -23.41
N ASP A 484 25.74 14.98 -24.64
CA ASP A 484 26.69 13.96 -25.07
C ASP A 484 28.14 14.44 -24.86
N ASP A 485 28.58 14.47 -23.60
CA ASP A 485 29.89 14.96 -23.15
C ASP A 485 30.74 13.90 -22.42
N ILE A 486 30.21 12.68 -22.24
CA ILE A 486 30.87 11.59 -21.49
C ILE A 486 30.78 10.28 -22.29
N GLU A 487 31.93 9.66 -22.53
CA GLU A 487 32.03 8.35 -23.19
C GLU A 487 31.53 7.22 -22.27
N VAL A 488 30.75 6.30 -22.84
CA VAL A 488 30.26 5.09 -22.14
C VAL A 488 31.35 4.03 -22.10
N LYS A 489 31.71 3.58 -20.90
CA LYS A 489 32.67 2.52 -20.63
C LYS A 489 31.97 1.18 -20.43
N LYS A 490 32.69 0.07 -20.62
CA LYS A 490 32.25 -1.27 -20.24
C LYS A 490 32.28 -1.41 -18.72
N GLN A 491 31.27 -0.87 -18.05
CA GLN A 491 31.25 -0.73 -16.60
C GLN A 491 29.87 -1.06 -16.04
N VAL A 492 29.86 -1.83 -14.95
CA VAL A 492 28.67 -2.19 -14.18
C VAL A 492 28.65 -1.37 -12.90
N LEU A 493 27.62 -0.57 -12.70
CA LEU A 493 27.42 0.23 -11.50
C LEU A 493 26.42 -0.42 -10.56
N ILE A 494 26.85 -0.70 -9.34
CA ILE A 494 26.01 -1.22 -8.26
C ILE A 494 25.72 -0.07 -7.28
N ILE A 495 24.46 0.38 -7.22
CA ILE A 495 24.02 1.50 -6.36
C ILE A 495 22.73 1.18 -5.61
N PRO A 496 22.82 0.59 -4.41
CA PRO A 496 21.65 0.21 -3.63
C PRO A 496 21.03 1.40 -2.88
N THR A 497 19.70 1.38 -2.70
CA THR A 497 18.97 2.43 -1.98
C THR A 497 19.17 2.31 -0.46
N TRP A 498 19.13 3.43 0.26
CA TRP A 498 19.19 3.42 1.73
C TRP A 498 17.94 2.81 2.38
N ARG A 499 18.08 2.28 3.60
CA ARG A 499 16.98 1.71 4.41
C ARG A 499 16.70 2.54 5.64
N ASP A 500 15.45 2.96 5.84
CA ASP A 500 15.08 3.86 6.96
C ASP A 500 15.07 3.17 8.33
N TRP A 501 15.20 1.84 8.37
CA TRP A 501 15.36 1.06 9.60
C TRP A 501 16.83 0.77 9.97
N LEU A 502 17.76 0.82 9.01
CA LEU A 502 19.20 0.58 9.22
C LEU A 502 19.89 1.86 9.71
N THR A 503 19.64 2.18 10.96
CA THR A 503 20.01 3.47 11.59
C THR A 503 21.19 3.37 12.55
N THR A 504 21.59 2.16 12.91
CA THR A 504 22.67 1.89 13.87
C THR A 504 23.55 0.75 13.36
N ASN A 505 24.81 0.74 13.79
CA ASN A 505 25.79 -0.28 13.37
C ASN A 505 25.30 -1.70 13.71
N ASP A 506 24.77 -1.93 14.92
CA ASP A 506 24.25 -3.25 15.32
C ASP A 506 23.11 -3.75 14.42
N LYS A 507 22.19 -2.86 14.03
CA LYS A 507 21.10 -3.23 13.11
C LYS A 507 21.60 -3.50 11.71
N PHE A 508 22.62 -2.76 11.26
CA PHE A 508 23.22 -2.93 9.94
C PHE A 508 23.98 -4.25 9.84
N LEU A 509 24.81 -4.58 10.83
CA LEU A 509 25.60 -5.81 10.87
C LEU A 509 24.77 -7.10 10.88
N LYS A 510 23.55 -7.05 11.43
CA LYS A 510 22.60 -8.18 11.47
C LYS A 510 21.57 -8.15 10.35
N SER A 511 21.76 -7.29 9.34
CA SER A 511 20.75 -7.08 8.31
C SER A 511 20.95 -8.01 7.11
N GLU A 512 19.83 -8.53 6.59
CA GLU A 512 19.77 -9.19 5.28
C GLU A 512 20.37 -8.29 4.18
N TYR A 513 20.28 -6.96 4.31
CA TYR A 513 20.89 -6.03 3.37
C TYR A 513 22.41 -6.19 3.24
N LEU A 514 23.12 -6.31 4.37
CA LEU A 514 24.57 -6.53 4.34
C LEU A 514 24.89 -7.91 3.77
N GLU A 515 24.17 -8.94 4.22
CA GLU A 515 24.33 -10.33 3.77
C GLU A 515 24.19 -10.45 2.24
N ARG A 516 23.04 -10.04 1.69
CA ARG A 516 22.71 -10.19 0.25
C ARG A 516 23.65 -9.43 -0.68
N TYR A 517 24.02 -8.20 -0.33
CA TYR A 517 24.96 -7.44 -1.15
C TYR A 517 26.39 -7.97 -1.01
N THR A 518 26.79 -8.48 0.15
CA THR A 518 28.11 -9.13 0.31
C THR A 518 28.19 -10.42 -0.52
N GLU A 519 27.14 -11.25 -0.51
CA GLU A 519 27.03 -12.44 -1.36
C GLU A 519 27.15 -12.09 -2.85
N LEU A 520 26.42 -11.07 -3.30
CA LEU A 520 26.47 -10.62 -4.70
C LEU A 520 27.87 -10.12 -5.09
N LEU A 521 28.53 -9.33 -4.23
CA LEU A 521 29.86 -8.79 -4.50
C LEU A 521 30.94 -9.89 -4.54
N HIS A 522 30.74 -11.01 -3.85
CA HIS A 522 31.67 -12.16 -3.84
C HIS A 522 31.37 -13.21 -4.91
N ASN A 523 30.40 -12.98 -5.80
CA ASN A 523 30.06 -13.98 -6.78
C ASN A 523 31.18 -14.13 -7.84
N ASP A 524 31.80 -15.31 -7.90
CA ASP A 524 32.93 -15.60 -8.79
C ASP A 524 32.64 -15.28 -10.27
N ARG A 525 31.40 -15.52 -10.73
CA ARG A 525 31.01 -15.28 -12.13
C ARG A 525 30.88 -13.79 -12.44
N LEU A 526 30.42 -13.00 -11.47
CA LEU A 526 30.40 -11.55 -11.57
C LEU A 526 31.82 -10.98 -11.60
N LEU A 527 32.68 -11.43 -10.67
CA LEU A 527 34.08 -10.99 -10.57
C LEU A 527 34.89 -11.37 -11.83
N ALA A 528 34.61 -12.53 -12.43
CA ALA A 528 35.25 -12.99 -13.66
C ALA A 528 35.08 -12.02 -14.86
N LEU A 529 34.07 -11.13 -14.84
CA LEU A 529 33.90 -10.10 -15.88
C LEU A 529 35.06 -9.09 -15.91
N LYS A 530 35.80 -8.90 -14.80
CA LYS A 530 36.99 -8.06 -14.77
C LYS A 530 38.06 -8.57 -15.73
N ASN A 531 38.23 -9.89 -15.83
CA ASN A 531 39.16 -10.53 -16.77
C ASN A 531 38.75 -10.34 -18.24
N GLN A 532 37.50 -9.91 -18.47
CA GLN A 532 36.94 -9.61 -19.79
C GLN A 532 36.91 -8.10 -20.09
N GLY A 533 37.57 -7.28 -19.25
CA GLY A 533 37.68 -5.84 -19.41
C GLY A 533 36.45 -5.05 -18.97
N VAL A 534 35.62 -5.63 -18.09
CA VAL A 534 34.48 -4.93 -17.48
C VAL A 534 34.89 -4.38 -16.11
N GLU A 535 34.64 -3.09 -15.89
CA GLU A 535 34.83 -2.47 -14.57
C GLU A 535 33.59 -2.70 -13.67
N LEU A 536 33.81 -3.08 -12.42
CA LEU A 536 32.75 -3.22 -11.42
C LEU A 536 32.86 -2.07 -10.41
N LEU A 537 31.81 -1.27 -10.28
CA LEU A 537 31.73 -0.15 -9.35
C LEU A 537 30.70 -0.43 -8.26
N PHE A 538 31.06 -0.13 -7.01
CA PHE A 538 30.13 -0.14 -5.88
C PHE A 538 30.01 1.25 -5.26
N CYS A 539 28.81 1.83 -5.29
CA CYS A 539 28.53 3.16 -4.76
C CYS A 539 27.33 3.11 -3.83
N LEU A 540 27.55 3.27 -2.52
CA LEU A 540 26.43 3.35 -1.57
C LEU A 540 25.71 4.70 -1.67
N HIS A 541 24.39 4.68 -1.49
CA HIS A 541 23.61 5.90 -1.32
C HIS A 541 24.21 6.80 -0.21
N PRO A 542 24.21 8.15 -0.32
CA PRO A 542 24.84 9.05 0.66
C PRO A 542 24.47 8.77 2.13
N ASN A 543 23.19 8.47 2.42
CA ASN A 543 22.72 8.11 3.77
C ASN A 543 23.26 6.77 4.33
N MET A 544 23.93 5.94 3.51
CA MET A 544 24.50 4.65 3.88
C MET A 544 26.03 4.65 3.83
N GLN A 545 26.66 5.75 3.41
CA GLN A 545 28.12 5.85 3.24
C GLN A 545 28.88 5.55 4.54
N GLN A 546 28.32 5.89 5.70
CA GLN A 546 28.89 5.56 7.01
C GLN A 546 29.04 4.04 7.27
N PHE A 547 28.40 3.20 6.46
CA PHE A 547 28.44 1.74 6.58
C PHE A 547 29.32 1.08 5.52
N VAL A 548 29.98 1.85 4.65
CA VAL A 548 30.77 1.29 3.54
C VAL A 548 31.89 0.38 4.04
N ASP A 549 32.51 0.73 5.16
CA ASP A 549 33.63 -0.02 5.75
C ASP A 549 33.18 -1.32 6.45
N TYR A 550 31.87 -1.60 6.52
CA TYR A 550 31.34 -2.88 7.00
C TYR A 550 31.17 -3.92 5.89
N PHE A 551 31.26 -3.52 4.63
CA PHE A 551 31.27 -4.47 3.53
C PHE A 551 32.66 -5.07 3.38
N ASP A 552 32.73 -6.39 3.32
CA ASP A 552 33.89 -7.08 2.79
C ASP A 552 33.80 -6.98 1.25
N ILE A 553 34.69 -6.20 0.64
CA ILE A 553 34.63 -5.86 -0.80
C ILE A 553 35.87 -6.40 -1.49
N PRO A 554 35.73 -7.31 -2.48
CA PRO A 554 36.84 -7.82 -3.27
C PRO A 554 37.63 -6.71 -4.00
N GLU A 555 38.94 -6.91 -4.17
CA GLU A 555 39.84 -5.95 -4.85
C GLU A 555 39.47 -5.74 -6.34
N GLU A 556 38.68 -6.62 -6.91
CA GLU A 556 38.11 -6.51 -8.24
C GLU A 556 37.10 -5.37 -8.38
N ILE A 557 36.48 -4.95 -7.28
CA ILE A 557 35.41 -3.95 -7.26
C ILE A 557 35.94 -2.61 -6.78
N THR A 558 35.70 -1.56 -7.57
CA THR A 558 36.09 -0.20 -7.22
C THR A 558 34.98 0.48 -6.39
N VAL A 559 35.32 0.89 -5.17
CA VAL A 559 34.38 1.57 -4.26
C VAL A 559 34.39 3.07 -4.52
N ILE A 560 33.22 3.66 -4.72
CA ILE A 560 33.04 5.10 -4.89
C ILE A 560 32.48 5.71 -3.61
N ARG A 561 33.25 6.62 -2.98
CA ARG A 561 32.86 7.33 -1.76
C ARG A 561 32.25 8.70 -2.10
N GLN A 562 31.53 9.26 -1.14
CA GLN A 562 30.87 10.56 -1.32
C GLN A 562 31.90 11.67 -1.57
N GLY A 563 31.73 12.37 -2.70
CA GLY A 563 32.61 13.47 -3.12
C GLY A 563 33.65 13.07 -4.18
N ASP A 564 33.91 11.77 -4.38
CA ASP A 564 34.90 11.30 -5.35
C ASP A 564 34.47 11.61 -6.79
N ARG A 565 33.18 11.37 -7.10
CA ARG A 565 32.57 11.57 -8.42
C ARG A 565 31.12 12.01 -8.29
N LEU A 566 30.63 12.75 -9.29
CA LEU A 566 29.21 13.06 -9.40
C LEU A 566 28.43 11.81 -9.83
N VAL A 567 27.33 11.50 -9.13
CA VAL A 567 26.48 10.34 -9.46
C VAL A 567 25.99 10.40 -10.91
N GLN A 568 25.66 11.59 -11.42
CA GLN A 568 25.20 11.73 -12.80
C GLN A 568 26.29 11.36 -13.83
N ASP A 569 27.56 11.62 -13.51
CA ASP A 569 28.66 11.23 -14.38
C ASP A 569 28.81 9.71 -14.37
N LEU A 570 28.74 9.06 -13.19
CA LEU A 570 28.71 7.59 -13.05
C LEU A 570 27.60 6.96 -13.92
N LEU A 571 26.38 7.49 -13.85
CA LEU A 571 25.25 6.99 -14.66
C LEU A 571 25.50 7.13 -16.17
N LYS A 572 26.21 8.17 -16.60
CA LYS A 572 26.53 8.41 -18.01
C LYS A 572 27.71 7.57 -18.49
N GLU A 573 28.72 7.33 -17.66
CA GLU A 573 29.87 6.48 -18.04
C GLU A 573 29.57 4.98 -17.95
N SER A 574 28.71 4.51 -17.03
CA SER A 574 28.44 3.07 -16.89
C SER A 574 27.51 2.51 -17.97
N ALA A 575 27.68 1.23 -18.33
CA ALA A 575 26.89 0.53 -19.35
C ALA A 575 25.71 -0.27 -18.77
N LEU A 576 25.83 -0.76 -17.53
CA LEU A 576 24.78 -1.51 -16.82
C LEU A 576 24.60 -0.97 -15.40
N LEU A 577 23.36 -0.93 -14.93
CA LEU A 577 23.02 -0.52 -13.56
C LEU A 577 22.38 -1.68 -12.79
N ILE A 578 22.94 -2.00 -11.63
CA ILE A 578 22.33 -2.87 -10.61
C ILE A 578 21.89 -1.98 -9.44
N THR A 579 20.60 -1.99 -9.15
CA THR A 579 20.00 -1.21 -8.07
C THR A 579 18.77 -1.94 -7.53
N ASP A 580 17.92 -1.30 -6.74
CA ASP A 580 16.77 -1.94 -6.09
C ASP A 580 15.45 -1.17 -6.24
N TYR A 581 15.29 -0.06 -5.52
CA TYR A 581 14.10 0.81 -5.53
C TYR A 581 14.45 2.26 -5.88
N SER A 582 15.67 2.49 -6.39
CA SER A 582 16.22 3.83 -6.56
C SER A 582 15.58 4.56 -7.74
N SER A 583 15.28 5.84 -7.55
CA SER A 583 14.84 6.72 -8.63
C SER A 583 15.92 6.95 -9.69
N VAL A 584 17.21 6.72 -9.38
CA VAL A 584 18.31 6.87 -10.36
C VAL A 584 18.22 5.85 -11.49
N ALA A 585 17.50 4.75 -11.26
CA ALA A 585 17.22 3.75 -12.28
C ALA A 585 16.47 4.34 -13.49
N PHE A 586 15.58 5.31 -13.25
CA PHE A 586 14.87 5.98 -14.32
C PHE A 586 15.81 6.82 -15.16
N ASP A 587 16.66 7.64 -14.54
CA ASP A 587 17.68 8.44 -15.22
C ASP A 587 18.58 7.55 -16.11
N PHE A 588 19.03 6.41 -15.60
CA PHE A 588 19.83 5.44 -16.37
C PHE A 588 19.04 4.83 -17.54
N SER A 589 17.79 4.40 -17.28
CA SER A 589 16.91 3.85 -18.32
C SER A 589 16.56 4.86 -19.42
N PHE A 590 16.58 6.17 -19.12
CA PHE A 590 16.31 7.21 -20.10
C PHE A 590 17.44 7.36 -21.11
N LEU A 591 18.65 6.91 -20.76
CA LEU A 591 19.79 6.77 -21.69
C LEU A 591 19.71 5.47 -22.51
N HIS A 592 18.61 4.70 -22.39
CA HIS A 592 18.40 3.41 -23.04
C HIS A 592 19.46 2.35 -22.70
N LYS A 593 19.91 2.38 -21.45
CA LYS A 593 20.84 1.39 -20.89
C LYS A 593 20.12 0.41 -19.96
N PRO A 594 20.55 -0.85 -19.90
CA PRO A 594 19.91 -1.91 -19.13
C PRO A 594 19.98 -1.65 -17.61
N VAL A 595 18.93 -2.07 -16.90
CA VAL A 595 18.82 -1.96 -15.44
C VAL A 595 18.38 -3.30 -14.87
N ILE A 596 18.99 -3.69 -13.75
CA ILE A 596 18.62 -4.84 -12.93
C ILE A 596 18.20 -4.34 -11.55
N TYR A 597 17.01 -4.75 -11.09
CA TYR A 597 16.41 -4.39 -9.82
C TYR A 597 16.45 -5.59 -8.85
N TYR A 598 17.36 -5.54 -7.87
CA TYR A 598 17.52 -6.55 -6.82
C TYR A 598 16.67 -6.20 -5.58
N GLN A 599 15.49 -6.80 -5.47
CA GLN A 599 14.41 -6.41 -4.56
C GLN A 599 14.06 -7.47 -3.50
N PHE A 600 15.06 -8.05 -2.83
CA PHE A 600 14.89 -9.11 -1.82
C PHE A 600 14.01 -8.71 -0.61
N ASP A 601 14.01 -7.43 -0.22
CA ASP A 601 13.31 -6.93 0.98
C ASP A 601 12.04 -6.10 0.68
N ARG A 602 11.37 -6.40 -0.44
CA ARG A 602 10.27 -5.60 -1.02
C ARG A 602 9.14 -5.28 -0.03
N ASP A 603 8.68 -6.30 0.70
CA ASP A 603 7.58 -6.14 1.65
C ASP A 603 7.96 -5.18 2.81
N HIS A 604 9.21 -5.21 3.24
CA HIS A 604 9.71 -4.31 4.28
C HIS A 604 9.89 -2.88 3.75
N PHE A 605 10.48 -2.73 2.55
CA PHE A 605 10.75 -1.43 1.95
C PHE A 605 9.49 -0.63 1.60
N LEU A 606 8.50 -1.29 0.96
CA LEU A 606 7.22 -0.65 0.63
C LEU A 606 6.36 -0.44 1.88
N GLY A 607 6.50 -1.33 2.87
CA GLY A 607 5.79 -1.29 4.13
C GLY A 607 4.27 -1.37 3.94
N LYS A 608 3.52 -0.68 4.80
CA LYS A 608 2.04 -0.79 4.84
C LYS A 608 1.33 -0.22 3.61
N TYR A 609 1.96 0.74 2.92
CA TYR A 609 1.33 1.43 1.80
C TYR A 609 1.95 0.94 0.49
N PRO A 610 1.17 0.36 -0.42
CA PRO A 610 1.72 -0.13 -1.67
C PRO A 610 2.25 1.04 -2.51
N SER A 611 3.17 0.72 -3.41
CA SER A 611 3.74 1.61 -4.43
C SER A 611 2.68 2.44 -5.18
N HIS A 612 3.09 3.56 -5.78
CA HIS A 612 2.23 4.29 -6.72
C HIS A 612 2.11 3.60 -8.08
N LEU A 613 3.00 2.63 -8.33
CA LEU A 613 3.11 1.83 -9.55
C LEU A 613 2.76 0.37 -9.27
N ASP A 614 2.37 -0.36 -10.33
CA ASP A 614 2.54 -1.81 -10.37
C ASP A 614 4.00 -2.08 -10.75
N ILE A 615 4.83 -2.36 -9.76
CA ILE A 615 6.30 -2.46 -9.93
C ILE A 615 6.65 -3.48 -11.00
N ASP A 616 6.05 -4.66 -10.94
CA ASP A 616 6.37 -5.79 -11.83
C ASP A 616 6.00 -5.53 -13.29
N ALA A 617 4.97 -4.70 -13.51
CA ALA A 617 4.49 -4.40 -14.86
C ALA A 617 5.11 -3.12 -15.47
N THR A 618 5.86 -2.34 -14.69
CA THR A 618 6.14 -0.94 -15.10
C THR A 618 7.57 -0.47 -14.90
N LEU A 619 8.40 -1.13 -14.08
CA LEU A 619 9.80 -0.72 -13.97
C LEU A 619 10.57 -1.04 -15.26
N PRO A 620 11.42 -0.12 -15.76
CA PRO A 620 12.17 -0.31 -16.99
C PRO A 620 13.46 -1.13 -16.78
N GLY A 621 13.32 -2.39 -16.37
CA GLY A 621 14.45 -3.30 -16.15
C GLY A 621 14.03 -4.66 -15.60
N PHE A 622 14.99 -5.59 -15.55
CA PHE A 622 14.79 -6.92 -14.98
C PHE A 622 14.64 -6.83 -13.47
N ILE A 623 13.69 -7.56 -12.87
CA ILE A 623 13.40 -7.47 -11.43
C ILE A 623 13.49 -8.87 -10.83
N THR A 624 14.26 -9.01 -9.76
CA THR A 624 14.42 -10.28 -9.05
C THR A 624 14.67 -10.04 -7.56
N ASP A 625 14.33 -11.01 -6.72
CA ASP A 625 14.75 -11.12 -5.32
C ASP A 625 15.91 -12.12 -5.11
N ASP A 626 16.38 -12.77 -6.18
CA ASP A 626 17.46 -13.76 -6.16
C ASP A 626 18.78 -13.17 -6.69
N GLY A 627 19.85 -13.33 -5.90
CA GLY A 627 21.19 -12.86 -6.26
C GLY A 627 21.78 -13.60 -7.47
N GLU A 628 21.49 -14.89 -7.65
CA GLU A 628 21.98 -15.64 -8.81
C GLU A 628 21.31 -15.18 -10.12
N GLU A 629 20.04 -14.79 -10.07
CA GLU A 629 19.36 -14.19 -11.23
C GLU A 629 19.95 -12.82 -11.61
N VAL A 630 20.37 -12.02 -10.62
CA VAL A 630 21.11 -10.76 -10.89
C VAL A 630 22.38 -11.04 -11.67
N VAL A 631 23.16 -12.05 -11.26
CA VAL A 631 24.41 -12.44 -11.94
C VAL A 631 24.12 -12.96 -13.34
N ASN A 632 23.14 -13.85 -13.49
CA ASN A 632 22.75 -14.40 -14.78
C ASN A 632 22.33 -13.31 -15.77
N GLU A 633 21.52 -12.35 -15.33
CA GLU A 633 21.08 -11.25 -16.17
C GLU A 633 22.22 -10.27 -16.48
N THR A 634 23.17 -10.06 -15.55
CA THR A 634 24.37 -9.26 -15.80
C THR A 634 25.22 -9.87 -16.92
N LEU A 635 25.43 -11.19 -16.90
CA LEU A 635 26.17 -11.92 -17.94
C LEU A 635 25.44 -11.88 -19.29
N ARG A 636 24.13 -12.08 -19.31
CA ARG A 636 23.31 -11.94 -20.54
C ARG A 636 23.39 -10.52 -21.10
N SER A 637 23.35 -9.52 -20.24
CA SER A 637 23.51 -8.12 -20.66
C SER A 637 24.87 -7.87 -21.27
N TYR A 638 25.94 -8.42 -20.68
CA TYR A 638 27.29 -8.37 -21.25
C TYR A 638 27.37 -9.03 -22.64
N GLU A 639 26.81 -10.23 -22.81
CA GLU A 639 26.75 -10.93 -24.12
C GLU A 639 25.98 -10.11 -25.17
N ALA A 640 24.95 -9.38 -24.74
CA ALA A 640 24.19 -8.45 -25.58
C ALA A 640 24.85 -7.07 -25.77
N ASN A 641 26.14 -6.93 -25.42
CA ASN A 641 26.88 -5.65 -25.45
C ASN A 641 26.17 -4.52 -24.68
N PHE A 642 25.54 -4.87 -23.56
CA PHE A 642 24.77 -3.97 -22.70
C PHE A 642 23.65 -3.21 -23.43
N GLN A 643 23.05 -3.81 -24.46
CA GLN A 643 21.89 -3.23 -25.13
C GLN A 643 20.60 -3.47 -24.33
N MET A 644 19.85 -2.40 -24.08
CA MET A 644 18.51 -2.50 -23.49
C MET A 644 17.53 -3.11 -24.50
N SER A 645 16.68 -4.03 -24.04
CA SER A 645 15.62 -4.61 -24.89
C SER A 645 14.56 -3.56 -25.26
N ASP A 646 13.90 -3.74 -26.41
CA ASP A 646 12.87 -2.80 -26.86
C ASP A 646 11.68 -2.73 -25.90
N HIS A 647 11.34 -3.86 -25.27
CA HIS A 647 10.35 -3.90 -24.19
C HIS A 647 10.70 -2.93 -23.05
N TYR A 648 11.94 -2.94 -22.55
CA TYR A 648 12.34 -2.04 -21.47
C TYR A 648 12.51 -0.59 -21.93
N LYS A 649 12.89 -0.35 -23.19
CA LYS A 649 12.88 1.02 -23.77
C LYS A 649 11.47 1.59 -23.80
N GLU A 650 10.46 0.81 -24.18
CA GLU A 650 9.06 1.23 -24.16
C GLU A 650 8.59 1.56 -22.75
N LEU A 651 8.95 0.75 -21.74
CA LEU A 651 8.66 1.05 -20.35
C LEU A 651 9.35 2.34 -19.88
N ALA A 652 10.63 2.54 -20.21
CA ALA A 652 11.37 3.75 -19.87
C ALA A 652 10.74 5.00 -20.48
N ASN A 653 10.32 4.93 -21.75
CA ASN A 653 9.67 6.02 -22.48
C ASN A 653 8.32 6.43 -21.84
N GLN A 654 7.68 5.58 -21.03
CA GLN A 654 6.46 5.97 -20.31
C GLN A 654 6.72 6.92 -19.12
N PHE A 655 7.98 7.05 -18.67
CA PHE A 655 8.36 7.89 -17.53
C PHE A 655 9.06 9.19 -17.93
N ILE A 656 9.26 9.43 -19.23
CA ILE A 656 9.84 10.66 -19.77
C ILE A 656 9.01 11.18 -20.95
N ALA A 657 8.57 12.44 -20.89
CA ALA A 657 7.84 13.07 -21.99
C ALA A 657 8.76 13.67 -23.05
N ASN A 658 9.89 14.25 -22.64
CA ASN A 658 10.84 14.92 -23.52
C ASN A 658 12.25 14.44 -23.19
N ARG A 659 12.93 13.81 -24.16
CA ARG A 659 14.32 13.37 -24.07
C ARG A 659 15.21 14.39 -24.76
N ASP A 660 15.45 15.53 -24.11
CA ASP A 660 16.22 16.64 -24.64
C ASP A 660 16.86 17.48 -23.51
N VAL A 661 17.61 18.51 -23.89
CA VAL A 661 18.33 19.37 -22.95
C VAL A 661 17.54 20.59 -22.46
N TYR A 662 16.29 20.78 -22.91
CA TYR A 662 15.48 22.00 -22.72
C TYR A 662 14.53 21.93 -21.52
N SER A 663 14.84 21.09 -20.52
CA SER A 663 13.97 20.93 -19.35
C SER A 663 13.88 22.21 -18.52
N ASN A 664 14.98 22.95 -18.37
CA ASN A 664 15.02 24.20 -17.61
C ASN A 664 14.17 25.31 -18.26
N ASP A 665 14.19 25.44 -19.60
CA ASP A 665 13.37 26.40 -20.34
C ASP A 665 11.88 26.14 -20.09
N ARG A 666 11.45 24.87 -20.20
CA ARG A 666 10.06 24.46 -19.93
C ARG A 666 9.64 24.71 -18.49
N ILE A 667 10.53 24.48 -17.53
CA ILE A 667 10.26 24.79 -16.10
C ILE A 667 10.08 26.29 -15.93
N PHE A 668 10.98 27.10 -16.48
CA PHE A 668 10.89 28.55 -16.42
C PHE A 668 9.57 29.05 -17.02
N GLU A 669 9.20 28.59 -18.21
CA GLU A 669 7.92 28.92 -18.84
C GLU A 669 6.71 28.50 -18.00
N ALA A 670 6.73 27.30 -17.41
CA ALA A 670 5.64 26.82 -16.57
C ALA A 670 5.43 27.69 -15.32
N ILE A 671 6.53 28.15 -14.70
CA ILE A 671 6.50 29.06 -13.56
C ILE A 671 5.88 30.42 -13.95
N GLN A 672 6.22 30.93 -15.14
CA GLN A 672 5.67 32.20 -15.66
C GLN A 672 4.17 32.08 -16.03
N LYS A 673 3.75 30.95 -16.60
CA LYS A 673 2.36 30.69 -17.03
C LYS A 673 1.42 30.37 -15.85
N MET A 674 1.94 30.12 -14.65
CA MET A 674 1.14 29.73 -13.49
C MET A 674 0.10 30.79 -13.09
N PRO A 675 -1.17 30.40 -12.84
CA PRO A 675 -2.24 31.34 -12.49
C PRO A 675 -1.89 32.21 -11.27
N LYS A 676 -2.30 33.49 -11.31
CA LYS A 676 -2.03 34.45 -10.22
C LYS A 676 -2.85 34.16 -8.95
N LYS A 677 -4.02 33.53 -9.07
CA LYS A 677 -4.91 33.18 -7.94
C LYS A 677 -5.49 31.78 -8.15
N LYS A 678 -5.51 30.99 -7.08
CA LYS A 678 -6.17 29.67 -7.05
C LYS A 678 -7.68 29.82 -6.85
N PRO A 679 -8.53 28.98 -7.48
CA PRO A 679 -9.95 28.91 -7.17
C PRO A 679 -10.20 28.64 -5.69
N ILE A 680 -11.19 29.34 -5.12
CA ILE A 680 -11.54 29.23 -3.69
C ILE A 680 -11.99 27.80 -3.33
N TYR A 681 -12.67 27.12 -4.26
CA TYR A 681 -13.13 25.74 -4.08
C TYR A 681 -11.98 24.76 -3.85
N ASP A 682 -10.93 24.83 -4.66
CA ASP A 682 -9.77 23.91 -4.59
C ASP A 682 -9.02 24.10 -3.27
N THR A 683 -8.99 25.32 -2.75
CA THR A 683 -8.38 25.64 -1.46
C THR A 683 -9.18 25.03 -0.29
N LEU A 684 -10.51 24.98 -0.40
CA LEU A 684 -11.40 24.44 0.65
C LEU A 684 -11.48 22.90 0.63
N LYS A 685 -11.51 22.29 -0.57
CA LYS A 685 -11.66 20.84 -0.78
C LYS A 685 -10.56 20.03 -0.08
N HIS A 686 -9.32 20.51 -0.11
CA HIS A 686 -8.16 19.81 0.47
C HIS A 686 -7.89 20.19 1.93
N HIS A 687 -8.72 21.04 2.53
CA HIS A 687 -8.55 21.45 3.90
C HIS A 687 -8.88 20.29 4.87
N GLN A 688 -7.99 19.98 5.81
CA GLN A 688 -8.13 18.84 6.73
C GLN A 688 -9.45 18.82 7.52
N VAL A 689 -9.99 20.00 7.83
CA VAL A 689 -11.29 20.12 8.52
C VAL A 689 -12.44 19.69 7.62
N TYR A 690 -12.40 20.03 6.32
CA TYR A 690 -13.38 19.55 5.35
C TYR A 690 -13.32 18.02 5.25
N ASP A 691 -12.13 17.46 5.08
CA ASP A 691 -11.93 16.01 4.99
C ASP A 691 -12.38 15.26 6.27
N ALA A 692 -12.07 15.79 7.45
CA ALA A 692 -12.53 15.21 8.72
C ALA A 692 -14.06 15.27 8.85
N SER A 693 -14.65 16.41 8.47
CA SER A 693 -16.10 16.63 8.53
C SER A 693 -16.83 15.74 7.54
N MET A 694 -16.32 15.62 6.31
CA MET A 694 -16.88 14.77 5.26
C MET A 694 -16.75 13.30 5.62
N ARG A 695 -15.63 12.86 6.22
CA ARG A 695 -15.50 11.49 6.75
C ARG A 695 -16.53 11.20 7.84
N LYS A 696 -16.74 12.14 8.77
CA LYS A 696 -17.78 12.01 9.81
C LYS A 696 -19.18 11.99 9.20
N PHE A 697 -19.44 12.83 8.21
CA PHE A 697 -20.71 12.90 7.50
C PHE A 697 -21.00 11.59 6.73
N ARG A 698 -20.03 11.05 5.99
CA ARG A 698 -20.15 9.76 5.26
C ARG A 698 -20.44 8.57 6.17
N LYS A 699 -19.95 8.61 7.42
CA LYS A 699 -20.26 7.60 8.45
C LYS A 699 -21.61 7.81 9.14
N SER A 700 -22.26 8.94 8.92
CA SER A 700 -23.56 9.23 9.54
C SER A 700 -24.70 8.46 8.86
N LYS A 701 -25.71 8.07 9.65
CA LYS A 701 -26.95 7.45 9.12
C LYS A 701 -27.69 8.37 8.12
N LYS A 702 -27.43 9.68 8.14
CA LYS A 702 -28.07 10.68 7.26
C LYS A 702 -27.44 10.78 5.86
N TYR A 703 -26.22 10.25 5.66
CA TYR A 703 -25.48 10.40 4.39
C TYR A 703 -26.26 9.90 3.18
N PHE A 704 -26.69 8.63 3.20
CA PHE A 704 -27.41 8.04 2.08
C PHE A 704 -28.75 8.74 1.78
N SER A 705 -29.44 9.22 2.81
CA SER A 705 -30.66 10.00 2.65
C SER A 705 -30.37 11.34 1.95
N ALA A 706 -29.32 12.05 2.37
CA ALA A 706 -28.89 13.29 1.75
C ALA A 706 -28.44 13.09 0.30
N MET A 707 -27.60 12.09 0.02
CA MET A 707 -27.14 11.77 -1.33
C MET A 707 -28.28 11.33 -2.25
N ARG A 708 -29.26 10.57 -1.74
CA ARG A 708 -30.45 10.20 -2.51
C ARG A 708 -31.30 11.42 -2.88
N LYS A 709 -31.49 12.37 -1.94
CA LYS A 709 -32.18 13.63 -2.22
C LYS A 709 -31.41 14.46 -3.24
N MET A 710 -30.10 14.62 -3.06
CA MET A 710 -29.21 15.32 -3.99
C MET A 710 -29.29 14.72 -5.40
N TYR A 711 -29.15 13.39 -5.52
CA TYR A 711 -29.30 12.66 -6.78
C TYR A 711 -30.68 12.90 -7.41
N LYS A 712 -31.77 12.81 -6.63
CA LYS A 712 -33.13 13.03 -7.15
C LYS A 712 -33.31 14.44 -7.73
N VAL A 713 -32.74 15.46 -7.08
CA VAL A 713 -32.76 16.84 -7.57
C VAL A 713 -31.91 16.95 -8.84
N MET A 714 -30.64 16.56 -8.78
CA MET A 714 -29.71 16.64 -9.93
C MET A 714 -30.18 15.84 -11.14
N SER A 715 -30.74 14.66 -10.94
CA SER A 715 -31.26 13.81 -12.01
C SER A 715 -32.41 14.50 -12.76
N LYS A 716 -33.18 15.38 -12.10
CA LYS A 716 -34.25 16.17 -12.73
C LYS A 716 -33.76 17.50 -13.31
N THR A 717 -32.82 18.18 -12.66
CA THR A 717 -32.43 19.56 -13.01
C THR A 717 -31.22 19.64 -13.95
N LEU A 718 -30.27 18.72 -13.86
CA LEU A 718 -29.07 18.76 -14.71
C LEU A 718 -29.40 18.29 -16.13
N LYS A 719 -29.02 19.11 -17.13
CA LYS A 719 -28.96 18.69 -18.54
C LYS A 719 -28.00 17.50 -18.66
N LYS A 720 -28.45 16.45 -19.35
CA LYS A 720 -27.61 15.27 -19.61
C LYS A 720 -26.57 15.64 -20.65
N ASP A 721 -25.36 15.21 -20.39
CA ASP A 721 -24.21 15.54 -21.21
C ASP A 721 -24.02 14.47 -22.29
N PRO A 722 -24.27 14.79 -23.58
CA PRO A 722 -24.34 13.79 -24.63
C PRO A 722 -23.00 13.09 -24.88
N LYS A 723 -21.87 13.75 -24.55
CA LYS A 723 -20.51 13.21 -24.71
C LYS A 723 -19.96 12.60 -23.41
N LEU A 724 -20.79 12.24 -22.44
CA LEU A 724 -20.35 11.70 -21.14
C LEU A 724 -20.83 10.27 -20.93
N ILE A 725 -19.88 9.35 -20.74
CA ILE A 725 -20.10 7.91 -20.54
C ILE A 725 -19.61 7.52 -19.14
N LEU A 726 -20.42 6.78 -18.40
CA LEU A 726 -20.06 6.23 -17.09
C LEU A 726 -19.95 4.70 -17.15
N PHE A 727 -18.80 4.17 -16.76
CA PHE A 727 -18.48 2.76 -16.69
C PHE A 727 -18.38 2.29 -15.24
N GLU A 728 -18.89 1.10 -14.92
CA GLU A 728 -18.68 0.41 -13.66
C GLU A 728 -18.52 -1.10 -13.93
N SER A 729 -17.50 -1.73 -13.36
CA SER A 729 -17.31 -3.18 -13.43
C SER A 729 -17.15 -3.77 -12.03
N GLY A 730 -17.74 -4.94 -11.79
CA GLY A 730 -17.63 -5.67 -10.52
C GLY A 730 -18.04 -4.85 -9.29
N VAL A 731 -19.05 -3.99 -9.42
CA VAL A 731 -19.52 -3.11 -8.33
C VAL A 731 -18.42 -2.11 -7.89
N GLY A 732 -17.63 -1.64 -8.86
CA GLY A 732 -16.51 -0.72 -8.66
C GLY A 732 -15.31 -1.36 -7.96
N LYS A 733 -15.15 -2.69 -8.07
CA LYS A 733 -14.00 -3.43 -7.53
C LYS A 733 -12.95 -3.76 -8.57
N GLN A 734 -13.23 -3.62 -9.86
CA GLN A 734 -12.32 -3.97 -10.94
C GLN A 734 -12.45 -3.02 -12.13
N ILE A 735 -11.36 -2.93 -12.90
CA ILE A 735 -11.28 -2.32 -14.23
C ILE A 735 -11.00 -3.47 -15.18
N SER A 736 -12.06 -4.16 -15.59
CA SER A 736 -11.97 -5.37 -16.42
C SER A 736 -13.34 -5.71 -16.99
N ASP A 737 -13.40 -6.85 -17.69
CA ASP A 737 -14.61 -7.41 -18.29
C ASP A 737 -15.15 -6.54 -19.44
N SER A 738 -16.33 -6.87 -19.97
CA SER A 738 -16.88 -6.24 -21.17
C SER A 738 -16.95 -4.70 -21.13
N PRO A 739 -17.24 -4.03 -19.98
CA PRO A 739 -17.16 -2.57 -19.89
C PRO A 739 -15.77 -2.00 -20.22
N LYS A 740 -14.69 -2.72 -19.89
CA LYS A 740 -13.31 -2.30 -20.19
C LYS A 740 -13.04 -2.37 -21.70
N ASN A 741 -13.41 -3.46 -22.36
CA ASN A 741 -13.19 -3.61 -23.80
C ASN A 741 -13.99 -2.57 -24.61
N ILE A 742 -15.23 -2.25 -24.21
CA ILE A 742 -16.00 -1.17 -24.84
C ILE A 742 -15.31 0.19 -24.64
N TYR A 743 -14.78 0.45 -23.45
CA TYR A 743 -14.00 1.65 -23.17
C TYR A 743 -12.72 1.70 -24.02
N ASP A 744 -11.96 0.62 -24.09
CA ASP A 744 -10.70 0.56 -24.85
C ASP A 744 -10.94 0.81 -26.33
N GLU A 745 -12.03 0.28 -26.90
CA GLU A 745 -12.40 0.54 -28.30
C GLU A 745 -12.79 2.01 -28.54
N LEU A 746 -13.62 2.61 -27.67
CA LEU A 746 -13.96 4.04 -27.75
C LEU A 746 -12.74 4.95 -27.71
N VAL A 747 -11.76 4.55 -26.93
CA VAL A 747 -10.51 5.26 -26.74
C VAL A 747 -9.55 5.03 -27.91
N LYS A 748 -9.47 3.80 -28.44
CA LYS A 748 -8.69 3.46 -29.64
C LYS A 748 -9.13 4.29 -30.85
N ARG A 749 -10.43 4.61 -30.95
CA ARG A 749 -11.00 5.50 -31.98
C ARG A 749 -10.74 6.99 -31.75
N ASN A 750 -10.07 7.37 -30.66
CA ASN A 750 -9.80 8.76 -30.27
C ASN A 750 -11.05 9.65 -30.28
N SER A 751 -12.15 9.13 -29.72
CA SER A 751 -13.43 9.84 -29.74
C SER A 751 -13.45 11.00 -28.73
N ASP A 752 -14.19 12.06 -29.04
CA ASP A 752 -14.37 13.25 -28.17
C ASP A 752 -15.16 13.00 -26.87
N TYR A 753 -15.46 11.74 -26.54
CA TYR A 753 -16.21 11.40 -25.34
C TYR A 753 -15.34 11.58 -24.09
N ARG A 754 -15.99 11.94 -22.99
CA ARG A 754 -15.38 11.92 -21.66
C ARG A 754 -15.84 10.69 -20.91
N TYR A 755 -14.90 10.00 -20.30
CA TYR A 755 -15.13 8.72 -19.66
C TYR A 755 -15.03 8.85 -18.15
N ILE A 756 -16.04 8.34 -17.44
CA ILE A 756 -16.06 8.28 -15.99
C ILE A 756 -16.05 6.83 -15.57
N TRP A 757 -14.98 6.40 -14.90
CA TRP A 757 -14.88 5.04 -14.39
C TRP A 757 -15.16 4.99 -12.89
N VAL A 758 -16.03 4.07 -12.48
CA VAL A 758 -16.30 3.84 -11.07
C VAL A 758 -15.40 2.72 -10.57
N TYR A 759 -14.42 3.07 -9.75
CA TYR A 759 -13.46 2.13 -9.20
C TYR A 759 -13.00 2.56 -7.80
N ASN A 760 -12.94 1.61 -6.87
CA ASN A 760 -12.57 1.86 -5.48
C ASN A 760 -11.10 1.56 -5.18
N GLY A 761 -10.37 0.90 -6.10
CA GLY A 761 -8.95 0.63 -5.97
C GLY A 761 -8.09 1.85 -6.31
N LYS A 762 -6.79 1.62 -6.53
CA LYS A 762 -5.87 2.66 -7.02
C LYS A 762 -5.99 2.75 -8.52
N ASP A 763 -6.40 3.92 -9.01
CA ASP A 763 -6.77 4.15 -10.40
C ASP A 763 -5.65 3.78 -11.39
N GLU A 764 -5.97 2.91 -12.36
CA GLU A 764 -5.06 2.39 -13.40
C GLU A 764 -5.26 3.05 -14.76
N PHE A 765 -6.24 3.97 -14.92
CA PHE A 765 -6.54 4.53 -16.23
C PHE A 765 -5.54 5.59 -16.63
N LYS A 766 -4.70 5.20 -17.60
CA LYS A 766 -3.92 6.09 -18.44
C LYS A 766 -4.88 6.68 -19.49
N LYS A 767 -5.14 8.00 -19.48
CA LYS A 767 -5.49 8.89 -20.63
C LYS A 767 -6.22 10.17 -20.21
N SER A 768 -5.96 11.26 -20.95
CA SER A 768 -6.38 12.66 -20.70
C SER A 768 -7.89 12.94 -20.67
N HIS A 769 -8.75 11.96 -20.98
CA HIS A 769 -10.22 12.09 -20.98
C HIS A 769 -10.95 11.13 -20.03
N THR A 770 -10.22 10.43 -19.16
CA THR A 770 -10.78 9.46 -18.22
C THR A 770 -10.64 9.95 -16.79
N LYS A 771 -11.74 9.94 -16.05
CA LYS A 771 -11.75 10.26 -14.62
C LYS A 771 -12.26 9.08 -13.81
N VAL A 772 -11.46 8.61 -12.85
CA VAL A 772 -11.92 7.63 -11.86
C VAL A 772 -12.57 8.28 -10.67
N ILE A 773 -13.70 7.72 -10.26
CA ILE A 773 -14.43 8.13 -9.06
C ILE A 773 -14.72 6.94 -8.17
N LYS A 774 -14.70 7.19 -6.85
CA LYS A 774 -15.04 6.15 -5.87
C LYS A 774 -16.53 5.91 -5.84
N ARG A 775 -16.93 4.65 -5.78
CA ARG A 775 -18.33 4.25 -5.67
C ARG A 775 -18.98 4.83 -4.42
N LEU A 776 -20.25 5.25 -4.54
CA LEU A 776 -21.03 5.89 -3.45
C LEU A 776 -20.42 7.19 -2.89
N SER A 777 -19.47 7.82 -3.58
CA SER A 777 -19.01 9.18 -3.29
C SER A 777 -20.02 10.23 -3.76
N PRO A 778 -19.94 11.50 -3.33
CA PRO A 778 -20.76 12.57 -3.91
C PRO A 778 -20.62 12.67 -5.44
N GLU A 779 -19.40 12.48 -5.96
CA GLU A 779 -19.11 12.48 -7.39
C GLU A 779 -19.83 11.33 -8.12
N TYR A 780 -19.91 10.14 -7.50
CA TYR A 780 -20.67 9.01 -8.04
C TYR A 780 -22.14 9.37 -8.29
N PHE A 781 -22.79 10.03 -7.33
CA PHE A 781 -24.16 10.50 -7.51
C PHE A 781 -24.27 11.62 -8.55
N TYR A 782 -23.29 12.52 -8.63
CA TYR A 782 -23.24 13.59 -9.62
C TYR A 782 -23.12 13.06 -11.04
N TYR A 783 -22.15 12.18 -11.31
CA TYR A 783 -21.90 11.66 -12.65
C TYR A 783 -22.99 10.67 -13.10
N LEU A 784 -23.56 9.86 -12.19
CA LEU A 784 -24.78 9.10 -12.52
C LEU A 784 -25.91 10.03 -12.96
N ALA A 785 -26.10 11.17 -12.28
CA ALA A 785 -27.15 12.12 -12.67
C ALA A 785 -26.86 12.88 -13.97
N LYS A 786 -25.59 13.02 -14.39
CA LYS A 786 -25.17 13.86 -15.54
C LYS A 786 -24.89 13.07 -16.82
N ALA A 787 -24.33 11.86 -16.72
CA ALA A 787 -23.92 11.06 -17.86
C ALA A 787 -25.09 10.71 -18.77
N LYS A 788 -24.88 10.74 -20.10
CA LYS A 788 -25.87 10.27 -21.08
C LYS A 788 -25.90 8.75 -21.13
N PHE A 789 -24.74 8.10 -21.04
CA PHE A 789 -24.60 6.65 -21.16
C PHE A 789 -24.09 6.04 -19.85
N TRP A 790 -24.73 4.95 -19.44
CA TRP A 790 -24.30 4.08 -18.34
C TRP A 790 -23.96 2.71 -18.91
N ILE A 791 -22.75 2.20 -18.61
CA ILE A 791 -22.27 0.88 -19.03
C ILE A 791 -21.85 0.11 -17.77
N ASN A 792 -22.42 -1.07 -17.56
CA ASN A 792 -22.17 -1.89 -16.38
C ASN A 792 -22.35 -3.38 -16.70
N ASN A 793 -21.58 -4.24 -16.04
CA ASN A 793 -21.72 -5.71 -16.08
C ASN A 793 -22.50 -6.30 -14.89
N GLN A 794 -22.88 -5.43 -13.97
CA GLN A 794 -23.67 -5.69 -12.77
C GLN A 794 -24.76 -4.61 -12.63
N ASN A 795 -25.40 -4.53 -11.47
CA ASN A 795 -26.43 -3.53 -11.21
C ASN A 795 -25.91 -2.29 -10.47
N PHE A 796 -26.23 -1.10 -11.00
CA PHE A 796 -26.23 0.13 -10.20
C PHE A 796 -27.24 0.02 -9.04
N PRO A 797 -27.05 0.80 -7.94
CA PRO A 797 -27.94 0.72 -6.79
C PRO A 797 -29.42 0.97 -7.14
N SER A 798 -30.29 0.00 -6.87
CA SER A 798 -31.71 0.00 -7.28
C SER A 798 -32.53 1.18 -6.73
N TYR A 799 -32.09 1.81 -5.65
CA TYR A 799 -32.73 2.99 -5.08
C TYR A 799 -32.46 4.29 -5.85
N LEU A 800 -31.53 4.28 -6.81
CA LEU A 800 -31.31 5.35 -7.77
C LEU A 800 -32.14 5.04 -9.01
N LYS A 801 -32.94 6.00 -9.47
CA LYS A 801 -33.74 5.88 -10.68
C LYS A 801 -33.03 6.60 -11.83
N LYS A 802 -32.76 5.88 -12.92
CA LYS A 802 -32.28 6.44 -14.19
C LYS A 802 -33.28 7.46 -14.75
N ASN A 803 -32.79 8.55 -15.33
CA ASN A 803 -33.62 9.51 -16.06
C ASN A 803 -33.95 8.96 -17.46
N SER A 804 -35.15 9.28 -17.99
CA SER A 804 -35.57 8.81 -19.32
C SER A 804 -34.69 9.31 -20.47
N LYS A 805 -33.94 10.40 -20.28
CA LYS A 805 -32.99 10.93 -21.27
C LYS A 805 -31.63 10.21 -21.27
N GLN A 806 -31.41 9.22 -20.40
CA GLN A 806 -30.17 8.45 -20.31
C GLN A 806 -30.35 7.08 -20.94
N THR A 807 -29.24 6.50 -21.40
CA THR A 807 -29.18 5.15 -21.98
C THR A 807 -28.37 4.24 -21.07
N TYR A 808 -28.91 3.10 -20.66
CA TYR A 808 -28.22 2.09 -19.86
C TYR A 808 -28.03 0.79 -20.65
N ILE A 809 -26.77 0.52 -20.96
CA ILE A 809 -26.28 -0.70 -21.61
C ILE A 809 -25.78 -1.65 -20.51
N GLN A 810 -26.46 -2.78 -20.34
CA GLN A 810 -26.08 -3.85 -19.41
C GLN A 810 -25.33 -4.91 -20.18
N THR A 811 -24.08 -5.19 -19.80
CA THR A 811 -23.31 -6.27 -20.44
C THR A 811 -23.53 -7.62 -19.76
N TRP A 812 -23.99 -7.65 -18.51
CA TRP A 812 -23.90 -8.84 -17.65
C TRP A 812 -22.46 -9.38 -17.61
N HIS A 813 -22.25 -10.59 -17.08
CA HIS A 813 -20.90 -11.08 -16.73
C HIS A 813 -20.69 -12.57 -17.01
N GLY A 814 -21.47 -13.17 -17.91
CA GLY A 814 -21.25 -14.55 -18.34
C GLY A 814 -22.50 -15.29 -18.79
N THR A 815 -22.26 -16.34 -19.57
CA THR A 815 -23.30 -17.27 -20.04
C THR A 815 -23.90 -18.02 -18.85
N PRO A 816 -25.24 -18.06 -18.70
CA PRO A 816 -25.88 -18.72 -17.56
C PRO A 816 -25.75 -20.24 -17.59
N LEU A 817 -25.03 -20.80 -16.61
CA LEU A 817 -25.12 -22.23 -16.27
C LEU A 817 -26.26 -22.48 -15.27
N LYS A 818 -26.25 -21.74 -14.16
CA LYS A 818 -27.17 -21.87 -13.02
C LYS A 818 -28.42 -21.03 -13.26
N LYS A 819 -29.59 -21.51 -12.83
CA LYS A 819 -30.84 -20.72 -12.81
C LYS A 819 -30.65 -19.43 -12.02
N MET A 820 -31.22 -18.34 -12.51
CA MET A 820 -31.02 -17.00 -11.95
C MET A 820 -32.33 -16.26 -11.72
N GLN A 821 -32.35 -15.43 -10.68
CA GLN A 821 -33.41 -14.46 -10.42
C GLN A 821 -34.82 -15.07 -10.44
N ASN A 822 -35.69 -14.68 -11.39
CA ASN A 822 -37.08 -15.16 -11.41
C ASN A 822 -37.20 -16.65 -11.78
N ASP A 823 -36.12 -17.30 -12.24
CA ASP A 823 -36.09 -18.74 -12.51
C ASP A 823 -35.59 -19.56 -11.31
N VAL A 824 -35.31 -18.93 -10.17
CA VAL A 824 -34.92 -19.62 -8.92
C VAL A 824 -36.14 -19.73 -8.01
N GLU A 825 -36.44 -20.95 -7.54
CA GLU A 825 -37.61 -21.23 -6.70
C GLU A 825 -37.45 -20.74 -5.26
N ASP A 826 -36.28 -20.95 -4.65
CA ASP A 826 -35.98 -20.51 -3.27
C ASP A 826 -34.61 -19.82 -3.17
N PHE A 827 -34.57 -18.69 -2.45
CA PHE A 827 -33.37 -17.90 -2.20
C PHE A 827 -32.89 -18.09 -0.76
N LYS A 828 -32.21 -19.20 -0.49
CA LYS A 828 -31.52 -19.42 0.79
C LYS A 828 -30.54 -18.25 1.07
N GLY A 829 -30.63 -17.65 2.25
CA GLY A 829 -29.73 -16.58 2.71
C GLY A 829 -29.97 -15.17 2.14
N LYS A 830 -31.09 -14.91 1.45
CA LYS A 830 -31.48 -13.55 1.00
C LYS A 830 -32.71 -13.03 1.74
N ASP A 831 -32.84 -11.71 1.85
CA ASP A 831 -34.02 -11.09 2.46
C ASP A 831 -35.24 -11.11 1.51
N PRO A 832 -36.48 -11.09 2.04
CA PRO A 832 -37.71 -11.17 1.24
C PRO A 832 -37.84 -10.10 0.14
N GLY A 833 -37.16 -8.96 0.27
CA GLY A 833 -37.19 -7.88 -0.71
C GLY A 833 -36.15 -8.00 -1.82
N TYR A 834 -35.32 -9.05 -1.83
CA TYR A 834 -34.21 -9.21 -2.78
C TYR A 834 -34.67 -9.22 -4.24
N LEU A 835 -35.59 -10.13 -4.59
CA LEU A 835 -36.06 -10.28 -5.98
C LEU A 835 -36.75 -9.00 -6.49
N ALA A 836 -37.54 -8.34 -5.63
CA ALA A 836 -38.17 -7.08 -5.97
C ALA A 836 -37.15 -5.97 -6.30
N ARG A 837 -36.03 -5.90 -5.57
CA ARG A 837 -34.95 -4.95 -5.86
C ARG A 837 -34.20 -5.29 -7.14
N VAL A 838 -34.01 -6.57 -7.46
CA VAL A 838 -33.41 -7.00 -8.73
C VAL A 838 -34.32 -6.61 -9.89
N ASN A 839 -35.61 -6.95 -9.82
CA ASN A 839 -36.59 -6.60 -10.85
C ASN A 839 -36.72 -5.07 -11.02
N GLN A 840 -36.55 -4.30 -9.93
CA GLN A 840 -36.47 -2.84 -10.01
C GLN A 840 -35.20 -2.36 -10.73
N ALA A 841 -34.06 -3.03 -10.56
CA ALA A 841 -32.83 -2.70 -11.26
C ALA A 841 -32.94 -3.03 -12.76
N VAL A 842 -33.48 -4.21 -13.11
CA VAL A 842 -33.72 -4.64 -14.50
C VAL A 842 -34.58 -3.66 -15.28
N LYS A 843 -35.64 -3.10 -14.66
CA LYS A 843 -36.50 -2.09 -15.29
C LYS A 843 -35.74 -0.84 -15.77
N GLN A 844 -34.55 -0.58 -15.23
CA GLN A 844 -33.71 0.55 -15.61
C GLN A 844 -32.81 0.26 -16.80
N TRP A 845 -32.58 -1.01 -17.16
CA TRP A 845 -31.77 -1.36 -18.32
C TRP A 845 -32.52 -0.96 -19.59
N ASP A 846 -31.83 -0.39 -20.58
CA ASP A 846 -32.41 -0.12 -21.89
C ASP A 846 -32.01 -1.21 -22.89
N TYR A 847 -30.76 -1.67 -22.80
CA TYR A 847 -30.18 -2.72 -23.63
C TYR A 847 -29.50 -3.79 -22.77
N LEU A 848 -29.53 -5.04 -23.22
CA LEU A 848 -28.81 -6.17 -22.62
C LEU A 848 -27.95 -6.83 -23.68
N ILE A 849 -26.65 -6.98 -23.42
CA ILE A 849 -25.73 -7.72 -24.31
C ILE A 849 -25.86 -9.22 -24.03
N SER A 850 -25.84 -10.02 -25.09
CA SER A 850 -25.95 -11.47 -25.03
C SER A 850 -24.85 -12.14 -25.88
N PRO A 851 -24.19 -13.18 -25.34
CA PRO A 851 -23.16 -13.93 -26.06
C PRO A 851 -23.72 -14.96 -27.05
N SER A 852 -24.96 -15.40 -26.86
CA SER A 852 -25.55 -16.45 -27.70
C SER A 852 -27.07 -16.46 -27.62
N PRO A 853 -27.77 -17.08 -28.61
CA PRO A 853 -29.22 -17.28 -28.54
C PRO A 853 -29.66 -18.05 -27.28
N TYR A 854 -28.82 -18.98 -26.80
CA TYR A 854 -29.04 -19.69 -25.54
C TYR A 854 -29.09 -18.72 -24.36
N ALA A 855 -28.08 -17.84 -24.23
CA ALA A 855 -28.03 -16.86 -23.16
C ALA A 855 -29.19 -15.86 -23.25
N THR A 856 -29.59 -15.44 -24.46
CA THR A 856 -30.76 -14.58 -24.67
C THR A 856 -32.03 -15.22 -24.11
N LYS A 857 -32.28 -16.50 -24.40
CA LYS A 857 -33.45 -17.22 -23.88
C LYS A 857 -33.45 -17.25 -22.35
N ALA A 858 -32.32 -17.59 -21.74
CA ALA A 858 -32.16 -17.61 -20.29
C ALA A 858 -32.37 -16.21 -19.68
N PHE A 859 -31.75 -15.17 -20.25
CA PHE A 859 -31.88 -13.80 -19.76
C PHE A 859 -33.30 -13.25 -19.87
N ARG A 860 -34.02 -13.52 -20.97
CA ARG A 860 -35.41 -13.09 -21.13
C ARG A 860 -36.32 -13.69 -20.06
N SER A 861 -36.12 -14.97 -19.71
CA SER A 861 -36.84 -15.63 -18.62
C SER A 861 -36.44 -15.06 -17.26
N ALA A 862 -35.16 -15.23 -16.89
CA ALA A 862 -34.61 -14.89 -15.59
C ALA A 862 -34.88 -13.45 -15.18
N PHE A 863 -34.72 -12.50 -16.10
CA PHE A 863 -34.89 -11.07 -15.84
C PHE A 863 -36.27 -10.54 -16.24
N GLN A 864 -37.13 -11.35 -16.87
CA GLN A 864 -38.38 -10.90 -17.48
C GLN A 864 -38.16 -9.67 -18.38
N PHE A 865 -37.04 -9.66 -19.11
CA PHE A 865 -36.56 -8.51 -19.85
C PHE A 865 -37.24 -8.41 -21.23
N LYS A 866 -38.00 -7.32 -21.41
CA LYS A 866 -38.87 -7.11 -22.58
C LYS A 866 -38.30 -6.12 -23.61
N LYS A 867 -37.20 -5.44 -23.31
CA LYS A 867 -36.56 -4.50 -24.24
C LYS A 867 -35.58 -5.26 -25.16
N GLU A 868 -34.72 -4.50 -25.83
CA GLU A 868 -33.78 -4.97 -26.84
C GLU A 868 -32.60 -5.73 -26.20
N VAL A 869 -32.36 -6.93 -26.72
CA VAL A 869 -31.19 -7.75 -26.38
C VAL A 869 -30.30 -7.76 -27.63
N LEU A 870 -29.04 -7.34 -27.49
CA LEU A 870 -28.06 -7.35 -28.58
C LEU A 870 -27.26 -8.65 -28.52
N GLU A 871 -27.50 -9.52 -29.48
CA GLU A 871 -26.75 -10.78 -29.69
C GLU A 871 -25.49 -10.50 -30.52
N VAL A 872 -24.42 -10.07 -29.85
CA VAL A 872 -23.18 -9.61 -30.52
C VAL A 872 -21.92 -10.30 -29.98
N GLY A 873 -22.06 -11.24 -29.04
CA GLY A 873 -20.92 -11.78 -28.31
C GLY A 873 -20.54 -10.93 -27.09
N TYR A 874 -19.57 -11.40 -26.30
CA TYR A 874 -19.00 -10.59 -25.22
C TYR A 874 -17.72 -9.84 -25.65
N PRO A 875 -17.64 -8.51 -25.45
CA PRO A 875 -16.43 -7.72 -25.71
C PRO A 875 -15.16 -8.23 -25.02
N ARG A 876 -15.28 -8.83 -23.83
CA ARG A 876 -14.13 -9.43 -23.13
C ARG A 876 -13.52 -10.64 -23.86
N ASN A 877 -14.28 -11.28 -24.75
CA ASN A 877 -13.85 -12.45 -25.51
C ASN A 877 -13.25 -12.08 -26.88
N ASP A 878 -13.26 -10.79 -27.26
CA ASP A 878 -12.67 -10.36 -28.55
C ASP A 878 -11.19 -10.74 -28.67
N ILE A 879 -10.47 -10.75 -27.55
CA ILE A 879 -9.04 -11.08 -27.44
C ILE A 879 -8.68 -12.47 -28.01
N PHE A 880 -9.61 -13.43 -28.03
CA PHE A 880 -9.37 -14.77 -28.58
C PHE A 880 -9.24 -14.80 -30.11
N TYR A 881 -9.48 -13.67 -30.78
CA TYR A 881 -9.48 -13.56 -32.24
C TYR A 881 -8.41 -12.59 -32.77
N HIS A 882 -7.54 -12.05 -31.91
CA HIS A 882 -6.45 -11.12 -32.28
C HIS A 882 -5.06 -11.70 -31.97
N PRO A 883 -4.41 -12.44 -32.90
CA PRO A 883 -3.19 -13.22 -32.63
C PRO A 883 -2.01 -12.41 -32.07
N GLU A 884 -1.80 -11.18 -32.56
CA GLU A 884 -0.71 -10.32 -32.07
C GLU A 884 -0.93 -9.90 -30.62
N GLU A 885 -2.17 -9.54 -30.26
CA GLU A 885 -2.53 -9.23 -28.87
C GLU A 885 -2.37 -10.46 -27.98
N GLN A 886 -2.75 -11.65 -28.47
CA GLN A 886 -2.60 -12.89 -27.71
C GLN A 886 -1.15 -13.15 -27.34
N LYS A 887 -0.23 -13.07 -28.32
CA LYS A 887 1.19 -13.28 -28.10
C LYS A 887 1.74 -12.33 -27.04
N GLN A 888 1.38 -11.05 -27.13
CA GLN A 888 1.77 -10.04 -26.17
C GLN A 888 1.32 -10.38 -24.74
N TYR A 889 0.05 -10.75 -24.54
CA TYR A 889 -0.47 -11.07 -23.21
C TYR A 889 0.11 -12.39 -22.66
N ILE A 890 0.34 -13.39 -23.51
CA ILE A 890 0.99 -14.65 -23.11
C ILE A 890 2.40 -14.36 -22.58
N GLU A 891 3.19 -13.58 -23.32
CA GLU A 891 4.55 -13.20 -22.90
C GLU A 891 4.52 -12.41 -21.58
N GLN A 892 3.58 -11.47 -21.44
CA GLN A 892 3.40 -10.72 -20.19
C GLN A 892 3.08 -11.60 -18.99
N VAL A 893 2.19 -12.59 -19.14
CA VAL A 893 1.84 -13.51 -18.04
C VAL A 893 3.02 -14.43 -17.71
N ARG A 894 3.73 -14.95 -18.72
CA ARG A 894 4.93 -15.78 -18.53
C ARG A 894 6.02 -15.03 -17.77
N LEU A 895 6.32 -13.81 -18.18
CA LEU A 895 7.29 -12.95 -17.50
C LEU A 895 6.86 -12.61 -16.08
N LYS A 896 5.59 -12.26 -15.86
CA LYS A 896 5.10 -11.86 -14.52
C LYS A 896 5.20 -12.99 -13.48
N TYR A 897 5.07 -14.24 -13.91
CA TYR A 897 5.05 -15.40 -13.03
C TYR A 897 6.25 -16.34 -13.21
N ASN A 898 7.30 -15.91 -13.93
CA ASN A 898 8.49 -16.70 -14.23
C ASN A 898 8.18 -18.11 -14.76
N ILE A 899 7.21 -18.23 -15.67
CA ILE A 899 6.78 -19.52 -16.23
C ILE A 899 7.73 -19.92 -17.37
N PRO A 900 8.51 -21.02 -17.24
CA PRO A 900 9.45 -21.46 -18.27
C PRO A 900 8.77 -21.73 -19.62
N LYS A 901 9.42 -21.37 -20.72
CA LYS A 901 8.84 -21.45 -22.08
C LYS A 901 8.50 -22.88 -22.51
N ASP A 902 9.24 -23.84 -22.00
CA ASP A 902 9.13 -25.28 -22.23
C ASP A 902 8.02 -25.94 -21.40
N LYS A 903 7.52 -25.30 -20.34
CA LYS A 903 6.43 -25.83 -19.51
C LYS A 903 5.05 -25.50 -20.09
N LYS A 904 4.18 -26.51 -20.05
CA LYS A 904 2.74 -26.42 -20.29
C LYS A 904 2.03 -25.80 -19.08
N VAL A 905 0.86 -25.22 -19.30
CA VAL A 905 0.13 -24.46 -18.28
C VAL A 905 -1.26 -25.06 -18.06
N LEU A 906 -1.53 -25.53 -16.85
CA LEU A 906 -2.85 -25.92 -16.37
C LEU A 906 -3.48 -24.78 -15.56
N LEU A 907 -4.57 -24.19 -16.05
CA LEU A 907 -5.35 -23.23 -15.26
C LEU A 907 -6.43 -23.95 -14.47
N TYR A 908 -6.40 -23.85 -13.14
CA TYR A 908 -7.48 -24.34 -12.28
C TYR A 908 -8.33 -23.18 -11.73
N ALA A 909 -9.59 -23.10 -12.13
CA ALA A 909 -10.53 -22.04 -11.77
C ALA A 909 -11.84 -22.59 -11.15
N PRO A 910 -11.83 -23.03 -9.88
CA PRO A 910 -13.00 -23.61 -9.21
C PRO A 910 -14.04 -22.56 -8.78
N THR A 911 -15.31 -22.97 -8.69
CA THR A 911 -16.37 -22.14 -8.07
C THR A 911 -16.29 -22.13 -6.54
N PHE A 912 -16.82 -21.07 -5.91
CA PHE A 912 -16.97 -21.04 -4.46
C PHE A 912 -18.17 -21.90 -4.03
N ARG A 913 -18.10 -22.45 -2.82
CA ARG A 913 -19.21 -23.19 -2.19
C ARG A 913 -19.90 -22.31 -1.15
N ASP A 914 -21.23 -22.41 -1.05
CA ASP A 914 -22.04 -21.58 -0.15
C ASP A 914 -21.94 -22.06 1.32
N ASP A 915 -21.60 -23.33 1.50
CA ASP A 915 -21.43 -24.07 2.75
C ASP A 915 -19.99 -24.07 3.29
N ASP A 916 -18.98 -23.86 2.44
CA ASP A 916 -17.59 -23.68 2.85
C ASP A 916 -17.34 -22.29 3.47
N LEU A 917 -17.78 -22.10 4.72
CA LEU A 917 -17.63 -20.86 5.47
C LEU A 917 -16.68 -21.02 6.68
N ASP A 918 -15.85 -20.00 6.93
CA ASP A 918 -15.09 -19.88 8.18
C ASP A 918 -15.99 -19.54 9.38
N GLU A 919 -15.41 -19.55 10.58
CA GLU A 919 -16.05 -19.17 11.85
C GLU A 919 -16.68 -17.75 11.87
N ASN A 920 -16.35 -16.91 10.89
CA ASN A 920 -16.87 -15.55 10.73
C ASN A 920 -17.87 -15.43 9.55
N GLY A 921 -18.26 -16.55 8.94
CA GLY A 921 -19.18 -16.60 7.80
C GLY A 921 -18.55 -16.12 6.49
N LYS A 922 -17.23 -16.22 6.32
CA LYS A 922 -16.54 -15.92 5.05
C LYS A 922 -16.27 -17.18 4.28
N HIS A 923 -16.44 -17.13 2.96
CA HIS A 923 -16.13 -18.26 2.09
C HIS A 923 -14.64 -18.60 2.13
N ILE A 924 -14.34 -19.88 2.28
CA ILE A 924 -13.00 -20.46 2.21
C ILE A 924 -12.89 -21.38 1.00
N PHE A 925 -11.65 -21.61 0.56
CA PHE A 925 -11.34 -22.65 -0.40
C PHE A 925 -10.52 -23.74 0.29
N ASN A 926 -11.04 -24.96 0.25
CA ASN A 926 -10.38 -26.17 0.72
C ASN A 926 -9.81 -26.91 -0.50
N MET A 927 -8.49 -27.11 -0.52
CA MET A 927 -7.82 -27.75 -1.64
C MET A 927 -8.04 -29.26 -1.56
N GLN A 928 -8.77 -29.82 -2.54
CA GLN A 928 -9.06 -31.24 -2.65
C GLN A 928 -8.06 -32.01 -3.54
N LEU A 929 -7.08 -31.29 -4.10
CA LEU A 929 -6.03 -31.87 -4.95
C LEU A 929 -4.86 -32.35 -4.10
N ASP A 930 -4.33 -33.53 -4.43
CA ASP A 930 -3.04 -33.99 -3.91
C ASP A 930 -1.91 -33.33 -4.71
N LEU A 931 -1.34 -32.25 -4.15
CA LEU A 931 -0.27 -31.49 -4.79
C LEU A 931 1.03 -32.28 -4.90
N GLN A 932 1.31 -33.18 -3.96
CA GLN A 932 2.52 -34.00 -3.99
C GLN A 932 2.46 -34.94 -5.19
N LYS A 933 1.34 -35.67 -5.34
CA LYS A 933 1.15 -36.59 -6.46
C LYS A 933 1.21 -35.88 -7.82
N LEU A 934 0.60 -34.70 -7.93
CA LEU A 934 0.67 -33.89 -9.15
C LEU A 934 2.09 -33.40 -9.45
N TYR A 935 2.86 -33.04 -8.41
CA TYR A 935 4.25 -32.61 -8.57
C TYR A 935 5.16 -33.75 -9.01
N GLU A 936 5.01 -34.93 -8.41
CA GLU A 936 5.80 -36.13 -8.76
C GLU A 936 5.58 -36.56 -10.22
N GLN A 937 4.36 -36.39 -10.76
CA GLN A 937 4.02 -36.78 -12.13
C GLN A 937 4.28 -35.69 -13.16
N PHE A 938 4.00 -34.43 -12.84
CA PHE A 938 3.95 -33.34 -13.83
C PHE A 938 4.84 -32.14 -13.47
N GLY A 939 5.63 -32.20 -12.40
CA GLY A 939 6.46 -31.09 -11.92
C GLY A 939 7.43 -30.56 -12.96
N ASP A 940 7.93 -31.40 -13.86
CA ASP A 940 8.86 -31.02 -14.93
C ASP A 940 8.17 -30.55 -16.21
N GLU A 941 6.92 -30.98 -16.47
CA GLU A 941 6.21 -30.68 -17.72
C GLU A 941 5.20 -29.53 -17.57
N TYR A 942 4.54 -29.40 -16.43
CA TYR A 942 3.44 -28.46 -16.21
C TYR A 942 3.76 -27.41 -15.14
N VAL A 943 3.04 -26.29 -15.23
CA VAL A 943 2.80 -25.33 -14.15
C VAL A 943 1.30 -25.18 -13.95
N ILE A 944 0.85 -25.18 -12.70
CA ILE A 944 -0.55 -25.02 -12.32
C ILE A 944 -0.82 -23.59 -11.88
N LEU A 945 -1.70 -22.88 -12.59
CA LEU A 945 -2.18 -21.56 -12.21
C LEU A 945 -3.48 -21.70 -11.41
N MET A 946 -3.45 -21.33 -10.13
CA MET A 946 -4.60 -21.40 -9.23
C MET A 946 -5.38 -20.08 -9.21
N ARG A 947 -6.62 -20.09 -9.70
CA ARG A 947 -7.51 -18.93 -9.78
C ARG A 947 -8.77 -19.14 -8.92
N THR A 948 -8.68 -18.85 -7.62
CA THR A 948 -9.86 -18.86 -6.74
C THR A 948 -10.78 -17.66 -6.96
N HIS A 949 -12.06 -17.85 -6.64
CA HIS A 949 -13.07 -16.80 -6.75
C HIS A 949 -12.81 -15.61 -5.80
N VAL A 950 -13.12 -14.39 -6.22
CA VAL A 950 -12.85 -13.13 -5.47
C VAL A 950 -13.55 -13.01 -4.10
N ILE A 951 -14.47 -13.92 -3.78
CA ILE A 951 -15.18 -13.98 -2.50
C ILE A 951 -14.41 -14.84 -1.47
N VAL A 952 -13.53 -15.73 -1.95
CA VAL A 952 -12.68 -16.58 -1.09
C VAL A 952 -11.72 -15.70 -0.30
N GLY A 953 -11.77 -15.81 1.02
CA GLY A 953 -11.06 -14.90 1.93
C GLY A 953 -9.74 -15.45 2.47
N ASN A 954 -9.50 -16.76 2.41
CA ASN A 954 -8.28 -17.39 2.91
C ASN A 954 -7.12 -17.29 1.89
N ARG A 955 -5.88 -17.29 2.40
CA ARG A 955 -4.70 -17.54 1.55
C ARG A 955 -4.72 -19.01 1.15
N LEU A 956 -4.37 -19.30 -0.09
CA LEU A 956 -4.11 -20.67 -0.53
C LEU A 956 -2.88 -21.20 0.22
N PRO A 957 -3.00 -22.31 0.97
CA PRO A 957 -1.86 -22.93 1.64
C PRO A 957 -1.07 -23.75 0.61
N ILE A 958 -0.16 -23.12 -0.12
CA ILE A 958 0.76 -23.79 -1.05
C ILE A 958 2.09 -24.01 -0.31
N PRO A 959 2.51 -25.27 -0.07
CA PRO A 959 3.83 -25.58 0.51
C PRO A 959 4.98 -24.94 -0.27
N LEU A 960 6.08 -24.62 0.42
CA LEU A 960 7.18 -23.83 -0.16
C LEU A 960 7.82 -24.58 -1.35
N GLU A 961 7.97 -25.89 -1.19
CA GLU A 961 8.51 -26.85 -2.14
C GLU A 961 7.71 -26.98 -3.45
N TYR A 962 6.47 -26.46 -3.51
CA TYR A 962 5.63 -26.53 -4.71
C TYR A 962 5.34 -25.17 -5.33
N ARG A 963 5.96 -24.07 -4.87
CA ARG A 963 5.61 -22.72 -5.36
C ARG A 963 6.06 -22.42 -6.79
N HIS A 964 7.08 -23.11 -7.30
CA HIS A 964 7.49 -23.04 -8.70
C HIS A 964 6.56 -23.85 -9.62
N PHE A 965 5.82 -24.81 -9.05
CA PHE A 965 4.86 -25.65 -9.76
C PHE A 965 3.43 -25.10 -9.67
N VAL A 966 2.99 -24.63 -8.50
CA VAL A 966 1.63 -24.14 -8.24
C VAL A 966 1.66 -22.65 -7.91
N ILE A 967 1.17 -21.84 -8.84
CA ILE A 967 1.23 -20.38 -8.77
C ILE A 967 -0.17 -19.82 -8.45
N ASN A 968 -0.28 -19.05 -7.36
CA ASN A 968 -1.52 -18.36 -7.02
C ASN A 968 -1.72 -17.11 -7.90
N VAL A 969 -2.65 -17.22 -8.85
CA VAL A 969 -3.01 -16.14 -9.78
C VAL A 969 -4.33 -15.47 -9.44
N SER A 970 -4.94 -15.71 -8.26
CA SER A 970 -6.25 -15.15 -7.85
C SER A 970 -6.32 -13.61 -7.85
N ARG A 971 -5.17 -12.93 -7.81
CA ARG A 971 -5.07 -11.46 -7.84
C ARG A 971 -4.79 -10.87 -9.22
N TYR A 972 -4.55 -11.70 -10.23
CA TYR A 972 -4.34 -11.22 -11.59
C TYR A 972 -5.60 -10.47 -12.08
N HIS A 973 -5.44 -9.35 -12.76
CA HIS A 973 -6.54 -8.41 -13.01
C HIS A 973 -7.55 -8.95 -14.04
N ASP A 974 -7.07 -9.61 -15.09
CA ASP A 974 -7.89 -10.11 -16.20
C ASP A 974 -7.74 -11.63 -16.39
N ILE A 975 -8.85 -12.37 -16.27
CA ILE A 975 -8.82 -13.83 -16.41
C ILE A 975 -8.67 -14.26 -17.87
N GLN A 976 -9.00 -13.41 -18.85
CA GLN A 976 -8.85 -13.71 -20.27
C GLN A 976 -7.37 -13.95 -20.61
N HIS A 977 -6.44 -13.18 -20.03
CA HIS A 977 -5.00 -13.40 -20.25
C HIS A 977 -4.53 -14.75 -19.71
N LEU A 978 -5.13 -15.20 -18.60
CA LEU A 978 -4.85 -16.52 -18.03
C LEU A 978 -5.38 -17.65 -18.94
N TYR A 979 -6.50 -17.43 -19.64
CA TYR A 979 -7.00 -18.37 -20.65
C TYR A 979 -6.04 -18.47 -21.84
N LEU A 980 -5.47 -17.36 -22.29
CA LEU A 980 -4.56 -17.34 -23.43
C LEU A 980 -3.26 -18.11 -23.21
N ILE A 981 -2.72 -18.11 -21.99
CA ILE A 981 -1.51 -18.86 -21.65
C ILE A 981 -1.81 -20.34 -21.34
N ALA A 982 -3.02 -20.67 -20.90
CA ALA A 982 -3.35 -22.02 -20.44
C ALA A 982 -3.50 -23.01 -21.59
N ASP A 983 -2.73 -24.10 -21.55
CA ASP A 983 -2.85 -25.23 -22.49
C ASP A 983 -4.07 -26.10 -22.16
N VAL A 984 -4.42 -26.19 -20.87
CA VAL A 984 -5.60 -26.91 -20.36
C VAL A 984 -6.28 -26.05 -19.30
N CYS A 985 -7.62 -26.03 -19.30
CA CYS A 985 -8.39 -25.41 -18.21
C CYS A 985 -9.18 -26.46 -17.44
N MET A 986 -8.96 -26.49 -16.13
CA MET A 986 -9.75 -27.25 -15.19
C MET A 986 -10.72 -26.33 -14.44
N THR A 987 -11.98 -26.70 -14.37
CA THR A 987 -13.01 -25.97 -13.62
C THR A 987 -14.08 -26.94 -13.08
N ASP A 988 -15.19 -26.44 -12.58
CA ASP A 988 -16.32 -27.24 -12.11
C ASP A 988 -17.64 -26.68 -12.70
N TYR A 989 -18.57 -26.20 -11.86
CA TYR A 989 -19.86 -25.61 -12.27
C TYR A 989 -19.75 -24.11 -12.53
N SER A 990 -18.72 -23.71 -13.27
CA SER A 990 -18.37 -22.31 -13.49
C SER A 990 -18.80 -21.84 -14.88
N SER A 991 -19.21 -20.57 -15.00
CA SER A 991 -19.44 -19.97 -16.33
C SER A 991 -18.16 -19.76 -17.13
N VAL A 992 -16.98 -19.91 -16.50
CA VAL A 992 -15.68 -19.73 -17.17
C VAL A 992 -15.48 -20.71 -18.33
N MET A 993 -16.12 -21.89 -18.30
CA MET A 993 -16.02 -22.87 -19.38
C MET A 993 -16.52 -22.31 -20.72
N PHE A 994 -17.56 -21.44 -20.69
CA PHE A 994 -18.11 -20.84 -21.91
C PHE A 994 -17.13 -19.84 -22.52
N ASP A 995 -16.41 -19.08 -21.70
CA ASP A 995 -15.41 -18.12 -22.19
C ASP A 995 -14.13 -18.84 -22.64
N PHE A 996 -13.67 -19.86 -21.88
CA PHE A 996 -12.47 -20.63 -22.24
C PHE A 996 -12.65 -21.43 -23.53
N ALA A 997 -13.88 -21.85 -23.86
CA ALA A 997 -14.16 -22.62 -25.07
C ALA A 997 -13.76 -21.90 -26.38
N HIS A 998 -13.63 -20.56 -26.37
CA HIS A 998 -13.11 -19.80 -27.50
C HIS A 998 -11.65 -20.13 -27.84
N THR A 999 -10.86 -20.62 -26.87
CA THR A 999 -9.47 -21.03 -27.10
C THR A 999 -9.37 -22.33 -27.92
N ARG A 1000 -10.45 -23.12 -27.99
CA ARG A 1000 -10.49 -24.47 -28.56
C ARG A 1000 -9.51 -25.44 -27.92
N ARG A 1001 -9.13 -25.18 -26.66
CA ARG A 1001 -8.23 -26.03 -25.86
C ARG A 1001 -9.01 -26.94 -24.91
N PRO A 1002 -8.39 -28.04 -24.42
CA PRO A 1002 -9.06 -29.01 -23.57
C PRO A 1002 -9.63 -28.40 -22.27
N LEU A 1003 -10.85 -28.84 -21.93
CA LEU A 1003 -11.54 -28.52 -20.68
C LEU A 1003 -11.67 -29.78 -19.83
N LEU A 1004 -11.33 -29.67 -18.54
CA LEU A 1004 -11.49 -30.73 -17.55
C LEU A 1004 -12.43 -30.25 -16.44
N PHE A 1005 -13.33 -31.11 -15.95
CA PHE A 1005 -14.32 -30.73 -14.95
C PHE A 1005 -14.11 -31.48 -13.64
N PHE A 1006 -13.48 -30.85 -12.65
CA PHE A 1006 -13.21 -31.44 -11.35
C PHE A 1006 -14.43 -31.31 -10.43
N THR A 1007 -15.32 -32.29 -10.51
CA THR A 1007 -16.65 -32.35 -9.90
C THR A 1007 -16.68 -33.35 -8.73
N TYR A 1008 -15.77 -33.19 -7.77
CA TYR A 1008 -15.64 -34.06 -6.59
C TYR A 1008 -16.94 -34.15 -5.75
N ASP A 1009 -17.78 -33.11 -5.83
CA ASP A 1009 -19.01 -32.94 -5.06
C ASP A 1009 -20.29 -32.94 -5.91
N PHE A 1010 -20.26 -33.54 -7.12
CA PHE A 1010 -21.36 -33.47 -8.08
C PHE A 1010 -22.73 -33.84 -7.51
N ASP A 1011 -22.79 -34.93 -6.74
CA ASP A 1011 -24.06 -35.47 -6.26
C ASP A 1011 -24.67 -34.53 -5.20
N HIS A 1012 -23.84 -34.02 -4.28
CA HIS A 1012 -24.23 -32.98 -3.33
C HIS A 1012 -24.67 -31.70 -4.06
N TYR A 1013 -23.94 -31.30 -5.10
CA TYR A 1013 -24.20 -30.07 -5.85
C TYR A 1013 -25.51 -30.14 -6.64
N LYS A 1014 -25.82 -31.29 -7.25
CA LYS A 1014 -27.03 -31.54 -8.05
C LYS A 1014 -28.30 -31.50 -7.20
N GLU A 1015 -28.24 -31.99 -5.97
CA GLU A 1015 -29.40 -32.09 -5.08
C GLU A 1015 -29.69 -30.80 -4.29
N ASN A 1016 -28.66 -30.01 -3.96
CA ASN A 1016 -28.80 -28.90 -3.00
C ASN A 1016 -28.67 -27.48 -3.59
N LEU A 1017 -28.19 -27.32 -4.83
CA LEU A 1017 -27.90 -26.01 -5.44
C LEU A 1017 -28.81 -25.68 -6.64
N ARG A 1018 -28.93 -24.38 -6.93
CA ARG A 1018 -29.79 -23.80 -7.97
C ARG A 1018 -29.69 -24.61 -9.27
N GLY A 1019 -30.80 -25.19 -9.72
CA GLY A 1019 -30.83 -26.05 -10.91
C GLY A 1019 -30.18 -25.41 -12.14
N PHE A 1020 -29.68 -26.22 -13.07
CA PHE A 1020 -29.04 -25.75 -14.29
C PHE A 1020 -30.04 -25.43 -15.41
N TYR A 1021 -29.64 -24.55 -16.34
CA TYR A 1021 -30.37 -24.31 -17.60
C TYR A 1021 -30.04 -25.33 -18.69
N MET A 1022 -28.85 -25.93 -18.62
CA MET A 1022 -28.36 -26.98 -19.54
C MET A 1022 -28.20 -28.31 -18.80
N ASP A 1023 -28.21 -29.42 -19.54
CA ASP A 1023 -27.91 -30.75 -18.99
C ASP A 1023 -26.39 -30.93 -18.93
N PHE A 1024 -25.79 -30.44 -17.84
CA PHE A 1024 -24.32 -30.37 -17.69
C PHE A 1024 -23.62 -31.73 -17.90
N GLU A 1025 -24.20 -32.81 -17.39
CA GLU A 1025 -23.63 -34.16 -17.49
C GLU A 1025 -23.54 -34.65 -18.94
N LYS A 1026 -24.53 -34.30 -19.77
CA LYS A 1026 -24.56 -34.70 -21.18
C LYS A 1026 -23.78 -33.75 -22.09
N GLU A 1027 -23.81 -32.46 -21.78
CA GLU A 1027 -23.36 -31.39 -22.66
C GLU A 1027 -21.95 -30.88 -22.34
N ALA A 1028 -21.33 -31.29 -21.23
CA ALA A 1028 -19.97 -30.87 -20.89
C ALA A 1028 -18.96 -31.21 -22.02
N PRO A 1029 -18.14 -30.24 -22.47
CA PRO A 1029 -17.18 -30.43 -23.56
C PRO A 1029 -15.89 -31.15 -23.13
N GLY A 1030 -15.94 -31.92 -22.04
CA GLY A 1030 -14.77 -32.56 -21.43
C GLY A 1030 -15.17 -33.52 -20.31
N PRO A 1031 -14.20 -34.31 -19.79
CA PRO A 1031 -14.47 -35.33 -18.78
C PRO A 1031 -14.84 -34.73 -17.41
N LEU A 1032 -15.72 -35.43 -16.70
CA LEU A 1032 -16.06 -35.17 -15.30
C LEU A 1032 -15.15 -36.01 -14.39
N LEU A 1033 -14.29 -35.34 -13.64
CA LEU A 1033 -13.27 -35.92 -12.77
C LEU A 1033 -13.74 -35.84 -11.32
N ARG A 1034 -13.63 -36.92 -10.54
CA ARG A 1034 -14.08 -36.99 -9.15
C ARG A 1034 -12.94 -36.86 -8.14
N ASN A 1035 -11.72 -37.22 -8.52
CA ASN A 1035 -10.56 -37.23 -7.62
C ASN A 1035 -9.25 -36.87 -8.36
N THR A 1036 -8.13 -36.82 -7.62
CA THR A 1036 -6.82 -36.46 -8.20
C THR A 1036 -6.31 -37.52 -9.18
N ASP A 1037 -6.69 -38.79 -9.03
CA ASP A 1037 -6.25 -39.87 -9.92
C ASP A 1037 -6.88 -39.73 -11.31
N ASP A 1038 -8.18 -39.39 -11.36
CA ASP A 1038 -8.86 -39.09 -12.61
C ASP A 1038 -8.18 -37.91 -13.35
N LEU A 1039 -7.67 -36.92 -12.60
CA LEU A 1039 -6.92 -35.80 -13.17
C LEU A 1039 -5.56 -36.22 -13.72
N VAL A 1040 -4.83 -37.08 -13.00
CA VAL A 1040 -3.55 -37.63 -13.46
C VAL A 1040 -3.74 -38.42 -14.75
N ASP A 1041 -4.77 -39.27 -14.82
CA ASP A 1041 -5.09 -40.06 -16.00
C ASP A 1041 -5.49 -39.17 -17.19
N ALA A 1042 -6.31 -38.15 -16.94
CA ALA A 1042 -6.75 -37.21 -17.97
C ALA A 1042 -5.60 -36.36 -18.53
N LEU A 1043 -4.68 -35.89 -17.68
CA LEU A 1043 -3.52 -35.10 -18.11
C LEU A 1043 -2.49 -35.95 -18.86
N SER A 1044 -2.25 -37.18 -18.41
CA SER A 1044 -1.34 -38.13 -19.08
C SER A 1044 -1.82 -38.49 -20.49
N ASN A 1045 -3.14 -38.51 -20.71
CA ASN A 1045 -3.78 -38.88 -21.97
C ASN A 1045 -4.52 -37.72 -22.66
N ILE A 1046 -4.06 -36.48 -22.46
CA ILE A 1046 -4.80 -35.28 -22.86
C ILE A 1046 -5.12 -35.21 -24.36
N GLU A 1047 -4.23 -35.71 -25.23
CA GLU A 1047 -4.45 -35.75 -26.67
C GLU A 1047 -5.57 -36.72 -27.07
N GLU A 1048 -5.64 -37.89 -26.44
CA GLU A 1048 -6.70 -38.88 -26.66
C GLU A 1048 -8.04 -38.36 -26.12
N MET A 1049 -8.02 -37.73 -24.94
CA MET A 1049 -9.20 -37.06 -24.39
C MET A 1049 -9.71 -35.97 -25.33
N THR A 1050 -8.83 -35.17 -25.90
CA THR A 1050 -9.20 -34.12 -26.87
C THR A 1050 -9.92 -34.71 -28.08
N LYS A 1051 -9.43 -35.84 -28.61
CA LYS A 1051 -10.08 -36.54 -29.74
C LYS A 1051 -11.44 -37.10 -29.33
N THR A 1052 -11.52 -37.73 -28.17
CA THR A 1052 -12.75 -38.36 -27.63
C THR A 1052 -13.87 -37.35 -27.44
N TYR A 1053 -13.55 -36.14 -26.97
CA TYR A 1053 -14.52 -35.08 -26.70
C TYR A 1053 -14.70 -34.08 -27.86
N ALA A 1054 -14.03 -34.26 -29.00
CA ALA A 1054 -14.02 -33.29 -30.10
C ALA A 1054 -15.43 -32.94 -30.62
N GLU A 1055 -16.30 -33.94 -30.84
CA GLU A 1055 -17.66 -33.71 -31.31
C GLU A 1055 -18.52 -32.95 -30.28
N LYS A 1056 -18.41 -33.34 -29.00
CA LYS A 1056 -19.10 -32.62 -27.90
C LYS A 1056 -18.61 -31.20 -27.77
N TYR A 1057 -17.30 -30.98 -27.90
CA TYR A 1057 -16.71 -29.64 -27.86
C TYR A 1057 -17.19 -28.78 -29.03
N ALA A 1058 -17.24 -29.33 -30.25
CA ALA A 1058 -17.74 -28.62 -31.42
C ALA A 1058 -19.21 -28.21 -31.26
N ALA A 1059 -20.06 -29.13 -30.79
CA ALA A 1059 -21.48 -28.84 -30.50
C ALA A 1059 -21.64 -27.80 -29.38
N PHE A 1060 -20.81 -27.87 -28.34
CA PHE A 1060 -20.77 -26.88 -27.26
C PHE A 1060 -20.37 -25.49 -27.81
N HIS A 1061 -19.30 -25.42 -28.60
CA HIS A 1061 -18.84 -24.18 -29.19
C HIS A 1061 -19.89 -23.57 -30.13
N GLU A 1062 -20.51 -24.35 -31.01
CA GLU A 1062 -21.56 -23.86 -31.92
C GLU A 1062 -22.75 -23.28 -31.14
N LYS A 1063 -23.18 -23.96 -30.08
CA LYS A 1063 -24.33 -23.56 -29.27
C LYS A 1063 -24.08 -22.34 -28.39
N TYR A 1064 -22.89 -22.24 -27.79
CA TYR A 1064 -22.61 -21.26 -26.73
C TYR A 1064 -21.67 -20.13 -27.14
N CYS A 1065 -20.89 -20.31 -28.20
CA CYS A 1065 -19.75 -19.45 -28.60
C CYS A 1065 -19.82 -19.02 -30.08
N GLY A 1066 -20.95 -19.26 -30.75
CA GLY A 1066 -21.09 -19.12 -32.20
C GLY A 1066 -21.21 -17.68 -32.72
N LEU A 1067 -21.29 -16.65 -31.86
CA LEU A 1067 -21.47 -15.25 -32.28
C LEU A 1067 -20.17 -14.43 -32.26
N GLU A 1068 -19.17 -14.87 -31.51
CA GLU A 1068 -17.93 -14.15 -31.30
C GLU A 1068 -16.99 -14.26 -32.51
N ASP A 1069 -16.53 -13.10 -33.00
CA ASP A 1069 -15.63 -12.97 -34.15
C ASP A 1069 -14.49 -11.96 -33.91
N GLY A 1070 -14.30 -11.50 -32.67
CA GLY A 1070 -13.29 -10.49 -32.35
C GLY A 1070 -13.77 -9.04 -32.43
N HIS A 1071 -15.04 -8.81 -32.78
CA HIS A 1071 -15.59 -7.48 -33.06
C HIS A 1071 -16.81 -7.12 -32.18
N ALA A 1072 -17.02 -7.78 -31.04
CA ALA A 1072 -18.16 -7.49 -30.17
C ALA A 1072 -18.11 -6.07 -29.57
N ALA A 1073 -16.93 -5.62 -29.12
CA ALA A 1073 -16.73 -4.25 -28.66
C ALA A 1073 -17.03 -3.22 -29.75
N GLU A 1074 -16.54 -3.46 -30.97
CA GLU A 1074 -16.76 -2.63 -32.15
C GLU A 1074 -18.25 -2.54 -32.52
N LYS A 1075 -18.94 -3.67 -32.62
CA LYS A 1075 -20.38 -3.73 -32.91
C LYS A 1075 -21.21 -2.94 -31.91
N ILE A 1076 -20.87 -3.03 -30.61
CA ILE A 1076 -21.51 -2.24 -29.56
C ILE A 1076 -21.21 -0.75 -29.75
N VAL A 1077 -19.94 -0.41 -30.01
CA VAL A 1077 -19.55 0.99 -30.20
C VAL A 1077 -20.29 1.61 -31.40
N ASP A 1078 -20.37 0.89 -32.51
CA ASP A 1078 -21.08 1.33 -33.71
C ASP A 1078 -22.58 1.46 -33.53
N SER A 1079 -23.17 0.66 -32.65
CA SER A 1079 -24.61 0.67 -32.36
C SER A 1079 -25.03 1.89 -31.53
N PHE A 1080 -24.18 2.31 -30.57
CA PHE A 1080 -24.56 3.33 -29.58
C PHE A 1080 -23.83 4.67 -29.72
N PHE A 1081 -22.68 4.71 -30.40
CA PHE A 1081 -21.81 5.88 -30.50
C PHE A 1081 -21.43 6.17 -31.96
N PRO A 1082 -22.42 6.54 -32.82
CA PRO A 1082 -22.16 6.77 -34.24
C PRO A 1082 -21.17 7.90 -34.51
N ASP A 1083 -21.08 8.89 -33.62
CA ASP A 1083 -20.10 10.00 -33.69
C ASP A 1083 -18.64 9.54 -33.42
N ALA A 1084 -18.44 8.28 -33.00
CA ALA A 1084 -17.13 7.67 -32.81
C ALA A 1084 -16.67 6.84 -34.04
N ARG A 1085 -17.46 6.80 -35.13
CA ARG A 1085 -17.04 6.17 -36.39
C ARG A 1085 -15.96 7.04 -37.06
N LYS A 1086 -14.90 6.39 -37.56
CA LYS A 1086 -13.86 7.05 -38.36
C LYS A 1086 -14.41 7.60 -39.66
#